data_AF-A0A9C9MKC7-F1
#
_entry.id   AF-A0A9C9MKC7-F1
#
_cell.length_a   1.000
_cell.length_b   1.000
_cell.length_c   1.000
_cell.angle_alpha   90.00
_cell.angle_beta   90.00
_cell.angle_gamma   90.00
#
_symmetry.space_group_name_H-M   'P 1'
#
loop_
_entity.id
_entity.type
_entity.pdbx_description
1 polymer ?
#
loop_
_entity_poly.entity_id
_entity_poly.type
_entity_poly.pdbx_seq_one_letter_code
_entity_poly.pdbx_strand_id
1 'polypeptide(L)'
;MKLSQFIYIIISFFIALLLFTSCTLIRLGKETKIIDYSTGLVGYISSNIPSEDAPVIVAAFLKYNGKINIAHHVILHETGPYELFVPEGNYYIAAFIDKNKNLIFDKGEPAGQYKNTQMIKAKSGSIIQDLDILISDSDNKLIDLPIDAKIPAKNPNQFHSTLPGAIADLDDEIFSDEYGKKGYWNPLEFFLEIGGNIYFLEPYDAYKTPVLFVHGASGSPQQWRTFFDHFNREKYQPWFYYYPSGATIESMSYLLYWKLFNLQRKYQFNEMCIVAHSMGGLVVRSFLADWGKQFPSITQFISISTPWAGQNSAEIGVEYSPVVIPVWKDIQPDGGFISSLYKKELPATVKHYLFFGYKGNRNPFSQNNDTAVPIASQLDPRAQAGAELVYGFNEDHVSILYSDQVMDQVNTILEHASTDHQRFISGGTLQIFFTFDVPDDWLKPRPRLLFRSVNKQVSETIIYLRNKDSGRELGPFPSGEYTVSLIADAFVPEPRSIPVTIQSDSISSLSIALLPRGSLIGQIVNARTCLVQPFANKEPDSDIKIRKIILSGNDITRTLIPGQYDNINKIDYYLSGIDCLTDGCFYFYNLPAGEYRLTIEADGFKTFTADYNVIPGQTYKTNTIELLPVSDELNKD
;
A
#
# COMPACT_ATOMS: atom_id res chain seq x y z
N MET A 1 4.87 -7.81 -59.08
CA MET A 1 4.92 -8.78 -57.96
C MET A 1 3.84 -9.81 -58.15
N LYS A 2 4.17 -11.10 -58.21
CA LYS A 2 3.18 -12.17 -58.44
C LYS A 2 2.34 -12.35 -57.16
N LEU A 3 1.04 -12.59 -57.30
CA LEU A 3 0.06 -12.78 -56.21
C LEU A 3 0.53 -13.78 -55.13
N SER A 4 1.38 -14.75 -55.49
CA SER A 4 2.02 -15.68 -54.57
C SER A 4 2.99 -15.01 -53.58
N GLN A 5 3.76 -13.99 -53.97
CA GLN A 5 4.65 -13.26 -53.06
C GLN A 5 3.86 -12.44 -52.02
N PHE A 6 2.68 -11.94 -52.38
CA PHE A 6 1.82 -11.17 -51.47
C PHE A 6 1.18 -12.07 -50.41
N ILE A 7 0.76 -13.29 -50.80
CA ILE A 7 0.21 -14.31 -49.89
C ILE A 7 1.28 -14.83 -48.92
N TYR A 8 2.52 -15.06 -49.38
CA TYR A 8 3.62 -15.46 -48.50
C TYR A 8 4.01 -14.37 -47.48
N ILE A 9 3.92 -13.09 -47.86
CA ILE A 9 4.14 -11.96 -46.95
C ILE A 9 3.01 -11.87 -45.92
N ILE A 10 1.74 -12.00 -46.33
CA ILE A 10 0.60 -11.98 -45.40
C ILE A 10 0.63 -13.18 -44.44
N ILE A 11 0.92 -14.39 -44.93
CA ILE A 11 1.03 -15.59 -44.10
C ILE A 11 2.23 -15.48 -43.15
N SER A 12 3.39 -14.98 -43.61
CA SER A 12 4.55 -14.74 -42.74
C SER A 12 4.29 -13.64 -41.72
N PHE A 13 3.51 -12.61 -42.06
CA PHE A 13 3.10 -11.54 -41.15
C PHE A 13 2.08 -12.04 -40.11
N PHE A 14 1.14 -12.91 -40.50
CA PHE A 14 0.20 -13.56 -39.59
C PHE A 14 0.89 -14.57 -38.65
N ILE A 15 1.82 -15.36 -39.18
CA ILE A 15 2.65 -16.28 -38.39
C ILE A 15 3.56 -15.48 -37.45
N ALA A 16 4.16 -14.36 -37.89
CA ALA A 16 4.93 -13.48 -37.03
C ALA A 16 4.05 -12.86 -35.92
N LEU A 17 2.84 -12.37 -36.23
CA LEU A 17 1.90 -11.87 -35.21
C LEU A 17 1.52 -12.96 -34.19
N LEU A 18 1.29 -14.19 -34.64
CA LEU A 18 1.02 -15.36 -33.77
C LEU A 18 2.25 -15.75 -32.93
N LEU A 19 3.46 -15.64 -33.47
CA LEU A 19 4.70 -15.91 -32.73
C LEU A 19 4.97 -14.84 -31.66
N PHE A 20 4.81 -13.55 -31.97
CA PHE A 20 5.03 -12.47 -30.99
C PHE A 20 4.01 -12.49 -29.83
N THR A 21 2.73 -12.75 -30.13
CA THR A 21 1.69 -12.91 -29.10
C THR A 21 1.89 -14.18 -28.26
N SER A 22 2.39 -15.26 -28.87
CA SER A 22 2.67 -16.51 -28.14
C SER A 22 3.78 -16.37 -27.09
N CYS A 23 4.86 -15.64 -27.39
CA CYS A 23 5.96 -15.43 -26.45
C CYS A 23 5.50 -14.60 -25.23
N THR A 24 4.74 -13.53 -25.46
CA THR A 24 4.19 -12.69 -24.38
C THR A 24 3.21 -13.47 -23.50
N LEU A 25 2.31 -14.25 -24.09
CA LEU A 25 1.36 -15.09 -23.33
C LEU A 25 2.06 -16.20 -22.55
N ILE A 26 3.04 -16.89 -23.15
CA ILE A 26 3.84 -17.91 -22.44
C ILE A 26 4.57 -17.28 -21.24
N ARG A 27 5.11 -16.07 -21.41
CA ARG A 27 5.80 -15.35 -20.36
C ARG A 27 4.84 -14.94 -19.24
N LEU A 28 3.71 -14.33 -19.57
CA LEU A 28 2.64 -14.00 -18.64
C LEU A 28 2.19 -15.24 -17.85
N GLY A 29 2.01 -16.39 -18.52
CA GLY A 29 1.62 -17.64 -17.86
C GLY A 29 2.65 -18.17 -16.87
N LYS A 30 3.94 -17.87 -17.07
CA LYS A 30 5.01 -18.16 -16.10
C LYS A 30 4.98 -17.16 -14.93
N GLU A 31 4.79 -15.87 -15.22
CA GLU A 31 4.74 -14.82 -14.19
C GLU A 31 3.56 -15.01 -13.23
N THR A 32 2.35 -15.28 -13.74
CA THR A 32 1.17 -15.51 -12.90
C THR A 32 1.42 -16.65 -11.89
N LYS A 33 2.04 -17.74 -12.33
CA LYS A 33 2.42 -18.84 -11.43
C LYS A 33 3.43 -18.39 -10.37
N ILE A 34 4.44 -17.59 -10.74
CA ILE A 34 5.43 -17.11 -9.77
C ILE A 34 4.78 -16.17 -8.75
N ILE A 35 3.90 -15.26 -9.17
CA ILE A 35 3.15 -14.34 -8.30
C ILE A 35 2.37 -15.13 -7.25
N ASP A 36 1.67 -16.20 -7.65
CA ASP A 36 0.86 -17.03 -6.74
C ASP A 36 1.70 -17.66 -5.61
N TYR A 37 2.99 -17.92 -5.88
CA TYR A 37 3.93 -18.51 -4.92
C TYR A 37 4.96 -17.51 -4.35
N SER A 38 4.67 -16.21 -4.43
CA SER A 38 5.55 -15.16 -3.92
C SER A 38 5.02 -14.48 -2.65
N THR A 39 5.92 -13.84 -1.93
CA THR A 39 5.68 -13.13 -0.67
C THR A 39 6.19 -11.70 -0.77
N GLY A 40 5.35 -10.73 -0.40
CA GLY A 40 5.78 -9.35 -0.17
C GLY A 40 6.48 -9.23 1.18
N LEU A 41 7.69 -8.66 1.22
CA LEU A 41 8.46 -8.40 2.43
C LEU A 41 8.59 -6.89 2.62
N VAL A 42 7.99 -6.36 3.67
CA VAL A 42 7.83 -4.92 3.88
C VAL A 42 8.44 -4.50 5.20
N GLY A 43 9.20 -3.40 5.19
CA GLY A 43 9.80 -2.83 6.38
C GLY A 43 10.18 -1.38 6.18
N TYR A 44 10.92 -0.84 7.15
CA TYR A 44 11.45 0.52 7.09
C TYR A 44 12.93 0.54 7.47
N ILE A 45 13.72 1.26 6.68
CA ILE A 45 15.12 1.52 6.99
C ILE A 45 15.23 2.79 7.82
N SER A 46 15.85 2.68 8.99
CA SER A 46 16.29 3.82 9.80
C SER A 46 17.81 3.84 9.84
N SER A 47 18.42 5.01 10.06
CA SER A 47 19.87 5.12 10.22
C SER A 47 20.21 6.10 11.34
N ASN A 48 21.25 5.79 12.10
CA ASN A 48 21.89 6.75 13.01
C ASN A 48 23.00 7.58 12.31
N ILE A 49 23.33 7.24 11.08
CA ILE A 49 24.33 7.90 10.23
C ILE A 49 23.61 8.58 9.05
N PRO A 50 23.86 9.86 8.77
CA PRO A 50 23.32 10.52 7.58
C PRO A 50 23.77 9.80 6.31
N SER A 51 22.88 9.64 5.33
CA SER A 51 23.23 9.03 4.05
C SER A 51 23.94 9.99 3.08
N GLU A 52 23.93 11.31 3.31
CA GLU A 52 24.62 12.31 2.47
C GLU A 52 24.35 12.13 0.96
N ASP A 53 23.09 11.97 0.56
CA ASP A 53 22.64 11.71 -0.83
C ASP A 53 23.16 10.39 -1.45
N ALA A 54 23.78 9.51 -0.67
CA ALA A 54 24.09 8.15 -1.07
C ALA A 54 22.83 7.27 -1.03
N PRO A 55 22.62 6.42 -2.05
CA PRO A 55 21.50 5.51 -2.08
C PRO A 55 21.62 4.45 -0.98
N VAL A 56 20.46 4.07 -0.44
CA VAL A 56 20.32 2.93 0.47
C VAL A 56 19.89 1.73 -0.33
N ILE A 57 20.68 0.66 -0.29
CA ILE A 57 20.37 -0.59 -0.95
C ILE A 57 19.76 -1.54 0.08
N VAL A 58 18.63 -2.16 -0.25
CA VAL A 58 18.00 -3.19 0.59
C VAL A 58 17.87 -4.46 -0.22
N ALA A 59 18.35 -5.59 0.29
CA ALA A 59 18.41 -6.84 -0.43
C ALA A 59 17.89 -8.02 0.40
N ALA A 60 17.02 -8.83 -0.20
CA ALA A 60 16.69 -10.17 0.28
C ALA A 60 17.59 -11.19 -0.41
N PHE A 61 18.25 -12.05 0.36
CA PHE A 61 19.22 -13.00 -0.18
C PHE A 61 19.20 -14.36 0.53
N LEU A 62 19.65 -15.37 -0.23
CA LEU A 62 19.86 -16.73 0.22
C LEU A 62 21.35 -16.99 0.40
N LYS A 63 21.71 -17.91 1.30
CA LYS A 63 23.09 -18.35 1.53
C LYS A 63 23.20 -19.84 1.26
N TYR A 64 24.04 -20.22 0.30
CA TYR A 64 24.34 -21.63 -0.03
C TYR A 64 25.84 -21.83 -0.18
N ASN A 65 26.42 -22.71 0.64
CA ASN A 65 27.86 -23.04 0.62
C ASN A 65 28.79 -21.81 0.64
N GLY A 66 28.45 -20.80 1.43
CA GLY A 66 29.22 -19.55 1.55
C GLY A 66 29.02 -18.54 0.41
N LYS A 67 28.23 -18.88 -0.63
CA LYS A 67 27.82 -17.94 -1.68
C LYS A 67 26.45 -17.35 -1.37
N ILE A 68 26.28 -16.08 -1.70
CA ILE A 68 24.97 -15.41 -1.64
C ILE A 68 24.26 -15.45 -2.98
N ASN A 69 22.94 -15.45 -2.97
CA ASN A 69 22.10 -15.22 -4.13
C ASN A 69 21.09 -14.12 -3.77
N ILE A 70 21.15 -12.98 -4.46
CA ILE A 70 20.20 -11.87 -4.30
C ILE A 70 18.90 -12.27 -4.98
N ALA A 71 17.85 -12.52 -4.19
CA ALA A 71 16.54 -12.89 -4.70
C ALA A 71 15.77 -11.68 -5.25
N HIS A 72 15.84 -10.56 -4.53
CA HIS A 72 15.33 -9.27 -4.95
C HIS A 72 16.04 -8.17 -4.15
N HIS A 73 16.21 -7.00 -4.75
CA HIS A 73 16.74 -5.81 -4.10
C HIS A 73 15.98 -4.55 -4.56
N VAL A 74 15.99 -3.53 -3.72
CA VAL A 74 15.49 -2.20 -4.02
C VAL A 74 16.52 -1.14 -3.65
N ILE A 75 16.35 0.03 -4.25
CA ILE A 75 17.21 1.19 -4.06
C ILE A 75 16.33 2.33 -3.55
N LEU A 76 16.75 2.95 -2.46
CA LEU A 76 16.08 4.11 -1.87
C LEU A 76 17.03 5.30 -1.98
N HIS A 77 16.54 6.46 -2.41
CA HIS A 77 17.37 7.68 -2.47
C HIS A 77 17.70 8.24 -1.08
N GLU A 78 16.97 7.80 -0.05
CA GLU A 78 17.22 8.07 1.36
C GLU A 78 16.65 6.92 2.23
N THR A 79 16.90 6.95 3.53
CA THR A 79 16.25 6.01 4.48
C THR A 79 14.73 6.16 4.47
N GLY A 80 14.00 5.03 4.48
CA GLY A 80 12.56 5.07 4.33
C GLY A 80 11.90 3.69 4.25
N PRO A 81 10.60 3.63 3.93
CA PRO A 81 9.92 2.34 3.74
C PRO A 81 10.49 1.61 2.53
N TYR A 82 10.44 0.28 2.58
CA TYR A 82 10.85 -0.56 1.46
C TYR A 82 9.92 -1.76 1.30
N GLU A 83 9.85 -2.27 0.08
CA GLU A 83 9.13 -3.48 -0.26
C GLU A 83 10.00 -4.37 -1.16
N LEU A 84 10.15 -5.63 -0.76
CA LEU A 84 10.79 -6.69 -1.52
C LEU A 84 9.75 -7.74 -1.87
N PHE A 85 10.06 -8.54 -2.87
CA PHE A 85 9.16 -9.54 -3.41
C PHE A 85 9.98 -10.77 -3.75
N VAL A 86 9.73 -11.86 -3.05
CA VAL A 86 10.54 -13.08 -3.14
C VAL A 86 9.63 -14.30 -3.32
N PRO A 87 10.06 -15.33 -4.07
CA PRO A 87 9.34 -16.59 -4.11
C PRO A 87 9.39 -17.29 -2.75
N GLU A 88 8.58 -18.33 -2.56
CA GLU A 88 8.64 -19.19 -1.36
C GLU A 88 10.08 -19.64 -1.04
N GLY A 89 10.49 -19.47 0.23
CA GLY A 89 11.87 -19.73 0.64
C GLY A 89 12.23 -19.15 2.00
N ASN A 90 13.50 -19.26 2.39
CA ASN A 90 14.04 -18.69 3.62
C ASN A 90 15.08 -17.63 3.29
N TYR A 91 14.85 -16.38 3.66
CA TYR A 91 15.66 -15.25 3.22
C TYR A 91 16.26 -14.49 4.40
N TYR A 92 17.48 -13.99 4.21
CA TYR A 92 18.03 -12.90 5.00
C TYR A 92 17.67 -11.57 4.34
N ILE A 93 17.52 -10.50 5.13
CA ILE A 93 17.37 -9.14 4.60
C ILE A 93 18.41 -8.24 5.25
N ALA A 94 19.23 -7.60 4.42
CA ALA A 94 20.21 -6.61 4.85
C ALA A 94 20.04 -5.32 4.04
N ALA A 95 20.56 -4.23 4.61
CA ALA A 95 20.63 -2.95 3.95
C ALA A 95 21.99 -2.29 4.21
N PHE A 96 22.47 -1.51 3.24
CA PHE A 96 23.68 -0.71 3.37
C PHE A 96 23.56 0.63 2.63
N ILE A 97 24.32 1.62 3.06
CA ILE A 97 24.45 2.92 2.40
C ILE A 97 25.62 2.83 1.41
N ASP A 98 25.31 2.82 0.12
CA ASP A 98 26.29 2.70 -0.97
C ASP A 98 26.92 4.07 -1.26
N LYS A 99 27.96 4.41 -0.52
CA LYS A 99 28.56 5.76 -0.50
C LYS A 99 29.25 6.11 -1.81
N ASN A 100 29.79 5.12 -2.52
CA ASN A 100 30.51 5.32 -3.76
C ASN A 100 29.67 5.01 -5.02
N LYS A 101 28.40 4.58 -4.84
CA LYS A 101 27.43 4.33 -5.90
C LYS A 101 27.92 3.24 -6.86
N ASN A 102 28.48 2.15 -6.34
CA ASN A 102 29.01 1.05 -7.16
C ASN A 102 28.16 -0.23 -7.10
N LEU A 103 27.08 -0.26 -6.29
CA LEU A 103 26.24 -1.43 -6.02
C LEU A 103 26.99 -2.64 -5.41
N ILE A 104 28.08 -2.39 -4.70
CA ILE A 104 28.88 -3.39 -4.00
C ILE A 104 28.88 -3.00 -2.53
N PHE A 105 28.61 -3.95 -1.65
CA PHE A 105 28.76 -3.69 -0.22
C PHE A 105 30.24 -3.65 0.16
N ASP A 106 30.78 -2.44 0.30
CA ASP A 106 32.19 -2.20 0.56
C ASP A 106 32.53 -2.15 2.06
N LYS A 107 33.79 -2.46 2.38
CA LYS A 107 34.28 -2.38 3.76
C LYS A 107 34.20 -0.93 4.28
N GLY A 108 33.53 -0.76 5.43
CA GLY A 108 33.36 0.54 6.09
C GLY A 108 32.08 1.27 5.69
N GLU A 109 31.26 0.70 4.82
CA GLU A 109 29.93 1.24 4.56
C GLU A 109 28.99 0.96 5.74
N PRO A 110 28.16 1.95 6.15
CA PRO A 110 27.13 1.73 7.16
C PRO A 110 26.14 0.68 6.68
N ALA A 111 25.82 -0.28 7.55
CA ALA A 111 24.94 -1.37 7.21
C ALA A 111 24.11 -1.87 8.40
N GLY A 112 23.08 -2.65 8.09
CA GLY A 112 22.19 -3.26 9.06
C GLY A 112 21.54 -4.51 8.50
N GLN A 113 21.05 -5.36 9.40
CA GLN A 113 20.32 -6.58 9.04
C GLN A 113 19.14 -6.78 9.97
N TYR A 114 18.05 -7.30 9.40
CA TYR A 114 16.87 -7.65 10.18
C TYR A 114 17.22 -8.71 11.23
N LYS A 115 16.96 -8.38 12.51
CA LYS A 115 17.13 -9.25 13.70
C LYS A 115 18.46 -10.04 13.75
N ASN A 116 19.59 -9.40 13.44
CA ASN A 116 20.95 -9.94 13.65
C ASN A 116 21.06 -11.45 13.30
N THR A 117 20.84 -11.82 12.03
CA THR A 117 20.95 -13.18 11.45
C THR A 117 19.70 -14.09 11.46
N GLN A 118 18.50 -13.59 11.76
CA GLN A 118 17.29 -14.42 11.62
C GLN A 118 16.81 -14.53 10.17
N MET A 119 16.56 -15.76 9.70
CA MET A 119 15.90 -15.99 8.41
C MET A 119 14.39 -15.75 8.50
N ILE A 120 13.85 -15.16 7.43
CA ILE A 120 12.41 -14.98 7.23
C ILE A 120 11.92 -16.10 6.33
N LYS A 121 10.97 -16.89 6.83
CA LYS A 121 10.27 -17.89 6.04
C LYS A 121 9.15 -17.23 5.24
N ALA A 122 9.42 -17.01 3.95
CA ALA A 122 8.44 -16.55 2.97
C ALA A 122 7.55 -17.72 2.56
N LYS A 123 6.23 -17.56 2.70
CA LYS A 123 5.22 -18.52 2.25
C LYS A 123 4.35 -17.89 1.17
N SER A 124 3.98 -18.72 0.19
CA SER A 124 3.15 -18.36 -0.96
C SER A 124 1.93 -17.50 -0.59
N GLY A 125 1.75 -16.37 -1.32
CA GLY A 125 0.55 -15.54 -1.26
C GLY A 125 0.38 -14.73 0.04
N SER A 126 1.47 -14.31 0.69
CA SER A 126 1.42 -13.55 1.94
C SER A 126 2.24 -12.26 1.91
N ILE A 127 1.95 -11.34 2.84
CA ILE A 127 2.82 -10.18 3.14
C ILE A 127 3.41 -10.39 4.53
N ILE A 128 4.71 -10.15 4.66
CA ILE A 128 5.41 -10.09 5.94
C ILE A 128 5.82 -8.64 6.17
N GLN A 129 5.22 -8.01 7.17
CA GLN A 129 5.49 -6.62 7.57
C GLN A 129 6.44 -6.57 8.78
N ASP A 130 6.74 -5.35 9.24
CA ASP A 130 7.60 -5.04 10.39
C ASP A 130 9.03 -5.56 10.26
N LEU A 131 9.54 -5.61 9.03
CA LEU A 131 10.90 -6.03 8.72
C LEU A 131 11.89 -4.86 8.85
N ASP A 132 11.73 -4.04 9.89
CA ASP A 132 12.51 -2.82 10.05
C ASP A 132 14.00 -3.11 10.28
N ILE A 133 14.86 -2.29 9.69
CA ILE A 133 16.32 -2.38 9.79
C ILE A 133 16.87 -1.05 10.28
N LEU A 134 17.69 -1.11 11.33
CA LEU A 134 18.52 0.01 11.76
C LEU A 134 19.92 -0.14 11.16
N ILE A 135 20.29 0.80 10.30
CA ILE A 135 21.65 0.96 9.78
C ILE A 135 22.49 1.67 10.85
N SER A 136 23.68 1.12 11.09
CA SER A 136 24.69 1.69 11.97
C SER A 136 26.09 1.46 11.42
N ASP A 137 27.12 2.01 12.06
CA ASP A 137 28.51 1.73 11.68
C ASP A 137 28.76 0.22 11.70
N SER A 138 29.30 -0.30 10.61
CA SER A 138 29.47 -1.72 10.36
C SER A 138 30.52 -2.38 11.27
N ASP A 139 31.35 -1.58 11.95
CA ASP A 139 32.38 -2.06 12.87
C ASP A 139 31.82 -2.80 14.10
N ASN A 140 30.51 -2.67 14.42
CA ASN A 140 29.93 -3.21 15.66
C ASN A 140 28.80 -4.26 15.50
N LYS A 141 28.42 -4.69 14.28
CA LYS A 141 27.41 -5.77 14.10
C LYS A 141 27.78 -6.77 13.01
N LEU A 142 27.68 -8.06 13.35
CA LEU A 142 27.73 -9.18 12.39
C LEU A 142 26.49 -9.12 11.49
N ILE A 143 26.68 -8.78 10.21
CA ILE A 143 25.68 -9.02 9.15
C ILE A 143 26.15 -10.15 8.25
N ASP A 144 25.21 -10.95 7.75
CA ASP A 144 25.43 -12.10 6.88
C ASP A 144 25.72 -11.72 5.43
N LEU A 145 25.45 -10.47 5.04
CA LEU A 145 25.82 -9.95 3.72
C LEU A 145 27.35 -9.80 3.69
N PRO A 146 28.08 -10.57 2.87
CA PRO A 146 29.53 -10.51 2.84
C PRO A 146 30.00 -9.19 2.24
N ILE A 147 31.15 -8.71 2.73
CA ILE A 147 31.91 -7.67 2.02
C ILE A 147 32.17 -8.13 0.58
N ASP A 148 32.14 -7.20 -0.37
CA ASP A 148 32.22 -7.41 -1.81
C ASP A 148 30.94 -8.06 -2.41
N ALA A 149 29.84 -8.14 -1.65
CA ALA A 149 28.55 -8.56 -2.17
C ALA A 149 28.08 -7.61 -3.27
N LYS A 150 28.06 -8.10 -4.51
CA LYS A 150 27.58 -7.34 -5.67
C LYS A 150 26.06 -7.46 -5.80
N ILE A 151 25.40 -6.31 -5.84
CA ILE A 151 23.97 -6.19 -6.12
C ILE A 151 23.78 -6.08 -7.64
N PRO A 152 22.88 -6.88 -8.24
CA PRO A 152 22.61 -6.80 -9.68
C PRO A 152 22.11 -5.41 -10.08
N ALA A 153 22.65 -4.82 -11.15
CA ALA A 153 22.13 -3.56 -11.69
C ALA A 153 20.74 -3.77 -12.33
N LYS A 154 19.88 -2.77 -12.21
CA LYS A 154 18.56 -2.72 -12.86
C LYS A 154 18.63 -1.88 -14.13
N ASN A 155 17.91 -2.32 -15.17
CA ASN A 155 17.68 -1.54 -16.40
C ASN A 155 16.26 -0.95 -16.36
N PRO A 156 16.03 0.23 -16.96
CA PRO A 156 16.99 1.02 -17.75
C PRO A 156 17.84 1.97 -16.89
N ASN A 157 17.45 2.19 -15.63
CA ASN A 157 18.10 3.11 -14.70
C ASN A 157 18.62 2.36 -13.46
N GLN A 158 19.95 2.30 -13.33
CA GLN A 158 20.63 1.54 -12.27
C GLN A 158 20.28 1.99 -10.86
N PHE A 159 20.01 3.28 -10.64
CA PHE A 159 19.74 3.85 -9.31
C PHE A 159 18.30 4.35 -9.17
N HIS A 160 17.40 3.76 -9.94
CA HIS A 160 15.98 4.05 -9.85
C HIS A 160 15.45 3.80 -8.44
N SER A 161 14.91 4.84 -7.80
CA SER A 161 14.44 4.75 -6.43
C SER A 161 12.99 4.27 -6.36
N THR A 162 12.73 3.21 -5.60
CA THR A 162 11.37 2.70 -5.32
C THR A 162 10.74 3.35 -4.09
N LEU A 163 11.43 4.32 -3.46
CA LEU A 163 10.95 5.02 -2.29
C LEU A 163 9.78 5.97 -2.66
N PRO A 164 8.68 6.00 -1.89
CA PRO A 164 7.57 6.93 -2.15
C PRO A 164 8.03 8.38 -2.20
N GLY A 165 7.60 9.12 -3.23
CA GLY A 165 8.00 10.50 -3.46
C GLY A 165 9.37 10.65 -4.11
N ALA A 166 9.90 9.58 -4.70
CA ALA A 166 11.09 9.66 -5.55
C ALA A 166 10.85 10.69 -6.67
N ILE A 167 11.85 11.56 -6.87
CA ILE A 167 11.83 12.53 -7.95
C ILE A 167 12.22 11.80 -9.23
N ALA A 168 11.43 11.96 -10.28
CA ALA A 168 11.67 11.40 -11.60
C ALA A 168 11.34 12.43 -12.68
N ASP A 169 12.04 12.33 -13.81
CA ASP A 169 11.71 13.12 -14.99
C ASP A 169 10.52 12.46 -15.71
N LEU A 170 9.57 13.25 -16.19
CA LEU A 170 8.45 12.74 -16.97
C LEU A 170 8.94 12.09 -18.28
N ASP A 171 10.08 12.53 -18.81
CA ASP A 171 10.72 12.01 -20.02
C ASP A 171 11.57 10.74 -19.77
N ASP A 172 11.66 10.25 -18.53
CA ASP A 172 12.39 9.01 -18.21
C ASP A 172 11.81 7.80 -18.99
N GLU A 173 12.69 6.92 -19.47
CA GLU A 173 12.33 5.73 -20.25
C GLU A 173 11.32 4.85 -19.49
N ILE A 174 11.44 4.78 -18.16
CA ILE A 174 10.51 4.02 -17.32
C ILE A 174 9.07 4.51 -17.43
N PHE A 175 8.82 5.76 -17.85
CA PHE A 175 7.47 6.32 -18.01
C PHE A 175 6.97 6.28 -19.46
N SER A 176 7.71 5.63 -20.36
CA SER A 176 7.28 5.45 -21.75
C SER A 176 6.04 4.56 -21.88
N ASP A 177 5.32 4.70 -23.00
CA ASP A 177 4.20 3.83 -23.34
C ASP A 177 4.59 2.34 -23.39
N GLU A 178 5.83 2.02 -23.78
CA GLU A 178 6.32 0.64 -23.82
C GLU A 178 6.46 0.06 -22.41
N TYR A 179 6.92 0.83 -21.43
CA TYR A 179 6.91 0.41 -20.02
C TYR A 179 5.49 0.34 -19.45
N GLY A 180 4.59 1.23 -19.86
CA GLY A 180 3.16 1.13 -19.54
C GLY A 180 2.55 -0.20 -20.00
N LYS A 181 2.81 -0.61 -21.25
CA LYS A 181 2.43 -1.93 -21.78
C LYS A 181 3.10 -3.07 -21.02
N LYS A 182 4.38 -2.95 -20.67
CA LYS A 182 5.09 -3.94 -19.85
C LYS A 182 4.38 -4.15 -18.50
N GLY A 183 3.97 -3.06 -17.83
CA GLY A 183 3.22 -3.15 -16.57
C GLY A 183 1.88 -3.89 -16.69
N TYR A 184 1.30 -3.94 -17.89
CA TYR A 184 0.05 -4.66 -18.16
C TYR A 184 0.28 -6.13 -18.55
N TRP A 185 1.25 -6.40 -19.44
CA TRP A 185 1.49 -7.74 -20.01
C TRP A 185 2.55 -8.56 -19.27
N ASN A 186 3.40 -7.91 -18.48
CA ASN A 186 4.50 -8.47 -17.68
C ASN A 186 4.57 -7.84 -16.28
N PRO A 187 3.48 -7.89 -15.50
CA PRO A 187 3.36 -7.16 -14.24
C PRO A 187 4.41 -7.57 -13.19
N LEU A 188 4.86 -8.82 -13.18
CA LEU A 188 5.88 -9.26 -12.22
C LEU A 188 7.25 -8.69 -12.58
N GLU A 189 7.63 -8.77 -13.85
CA GLU A 189 8.92 -8.22 -14.30
C GLU A 189 8.97 -6.71 -14.08
N PHE A 190 7.90 -5.99 -14.44
CA PHE A 190 7.75 -4.57 -14.15
C PHE A 190 8.01 -4.27 -12.67
N PHE A 191 7.34 -5.01 -11.77
CA PHE A 191 7.47 -4.78 -10.33
C PHE A 191 8.87 -5.10 -9.80
N LEU A 192 9.50 -6.17 -10.29
CA LEU A 192 10.86 -6.54 -9.87
C LEU A 192 11.91 -5.53 -10.35
N GLU A 193 11.69 -4.89 -11.50
CA GLU A 193 12.57 -3.86 -12.04
C GLU A 193 12.39 -2.52 -11.31
N ILE A 194 11.20 -1.93 -11.38
CA ILE A 194 10.97 -0.55 -10.93
C ILE A 194 9.97 -0.42 -9.76
N GLY A 195 9.41 -1.54 -9.31
CA GLY A 195 8.36 -1.53 -8.29
C GLY A 195 7.04 -0.96 -8.82
N GLY A 196 6.15 -0.59 -7.90
CA GLY A 196 5.11 0.40 -8.16
C GLY A 196 5.28 1.53 -7.16
N ASN A 197 5.10 2.77 -7.56
CA ASN A 197 5.48 3.91 -6.72
C ASN A 197 4.63 5.15 -6.97
N ILE A 198 4.72 6.12 -6.05
CA ILE A 198 4.23 7.49 -6.27
C ILE A 198 5.44 8.37 -6.54
N TYR A 199 5.50 8.91 -7.75
CA TYR A 199 6.58 9.78 -8.21
C TYR A 199 6.20 11.25 -8.12
N PHE A 200 7.19 12.08 -7.81
CA PHE A 200 7.11 13.52 -7.93
C PHE A 200 7.98 13.98 -9.09
N LEU A 201 7.66 15.14 -9.67
CA LEU A 201 8.53 15.80 -10.66
C LEU A 201 9.48 16.81 -10.02
N GLU A 202 9.19 17.22 -8.80
CA GLU A 202 9.91 18.21 -8.03
C GLU A 202 9.83 17.86 -6.53
N PRO A 203 10.76 18.37 -5.69
CA PRO A 203 10.64 18.20 -4.24
C PRO A 203 9.26 18.63 -3.72
N TYR A 204 8.78 17.99 -2.65
CA TYR A 204 7.50 18.35 -2.03
C TYR A 204 7.47 19.81 -1.59
N ASP A 205 6.43 20.53 -1.99
CA ASP A 205 6.13 21.90 -1.56
C ASP A 205 4.88 21.91 -0.67
N ALA A 206 5.06 22.28 0.60
CA ALA A 206 3.98 22.30 1.59
C ALA A 206 2.92 23.39 1.34
N TYR A 207 3.17 24.34 0.43
CA TYR A 207 2.23 25.39 0.06
C TYR A 207 1.36 25.03 -1.14
N LYS A 208 1.63 23.89 -1.80
CA LYS A 208 0.87 23.42 -2.95
C LYS A 208 0.05 22.20 -2.57
N THR A 209 -1.17 22.10 -3.09
CA THR A 209 -2.02 20.93 -2.91
C THR A 209 -1.57 19.81 -3.85
N PRO A 210 -1.18 18.63 -3.34
CA PRO A 210 -0.91 17.47 -4.18
C PRO A 210 -2.12 17.04 -5.01
N VAL A 211 -1.88 16.78 -6.29
CA VAL A 211 -2.85 16.13 -7.18
C VAL A 211 -2.27 14.84 -7.71
N LEU A 212 -2.83 13.73 -7.26
CA LEU A 212 -2.40 12.39 -7.63
C LEU A 212 -3.09 11.94 -8.90
N PHE A 213 -2.31 11.76 -9.96
CA PHE A 213 -2.74 11.17 -11.22
C PHE A 213 -2.57 9.66 -11.20
N VAL A 214 -3.62 8.93 -11.57
CA VAL A 214 -3.68 7.46 -11.54
C VAL A 214 -4.08 6.94 -12.92
N HIS A 215 -3.13 6.31 -13.62
CA HIS A 215 -3.33 5.83 -14.98
C HIS A 215 -4.20 4.57 -15.07
N GLY A 216 -4.69 4.26 -16.27
CA GLY A 216 -5.46 3.06 -16.58
C GLY A 216 -4.63 1.87 -17.07
N ALA A 217 -5.31 0.90 -17.70
CA ALA A 217 -4.68 -0.27 -18.30
C ALA A 217 -3.64 0.12 -19.36
N SER A 218 -2.43 -0.46 -19.27
CA SER A 218 -1.28 -0.12 -20.13
C SER A 218 -0.86 1.36 -20.09
N GLY A 219 -1.34 2.15 -19.12
CA GLY A 219 -1.03 3.57 -19.02
C GLY A 219 0.34 3.86 -18.41
N SER A 220 0.77 5.12 -18.50
CA SER A 220 2.02 5.61 -17.91
C SER A 220 1.90 7.08 -17.50
N PRO A 221 2.83 7.62 -16.68
CA PRO A 221 2.83 9.03 -16.31
C PRO A 221 2.86 9.99 -17.50
N GLN A 222 3.54 9.63 -18.60
CA GLN A 222 3.65 10.49 -19.79
C GLN A 222 2.30 10.82 -20.43
N GLN A 223 1.28 9.97 -20.26
CA GLN A 223 -0.07 10.21 -20.80
C GLN A 223 -0.79 11.39 -20.13
N TRP A 224 -0.31 11.81 -18.95
CA TRP A 224 -0.82 12.96 -18.23
C TRP A 224 -0.12 14.28 -18.59
N ARG A 225 0.78 14.28 -19.57
CA ARG A 225 1.55 15.49 -19.95
C ARG A 225 0.65 16.68 -20.25
N THR A 226 -0.45 16.47 -20.97
CA THR A 226 -1.40 17.54 -21.29
C THR A 226 -2.01 18.15 -20.03
N PHE A 227 -2.41 17.32 -19.06
CA PHE A 227 -2.92 17.78 -17.76
C PHE A 227 -1.86 18.59 -17.02
N PHE A 228 -0.63 18.08 -16.98
CA PHE A 228 0.50 18.75 -16.34
C PHE A 228 0.77 20.13 -16.95
N ASP A 229 0.75 20.25 -18.27
CA ASP A 229 1.04 21.49 -19.00
C ASP A 229 -0.03 22.57 -18.82
N HIS A 230 -1.29 22.18 -18.60
CA HIS A 230 -2.43 23.09 -18.41
C HIS A 230 -2.78 23.34 -16.93
N PHE A 231 -1.97 22.81 -16.02
CA PHE A 231 -2.23 22.87 -14.60
C PHE A 231 -1.76 24.18 -13.97
N ASN A 232 -2.49 24.68 -12.97
CA ASN A 232 -2.02 25.79 -12.15
C ASN A 232 -0.93 25.31 -11.17
N ARG A 233 0.31 25.24 -11.67
CA ARG A 233 1.51 24.79 -10.95
C ARG A 233 1.92 25.69 -9.77
N GLU A 234 1.34 26.89 -9.65
CA GLU A 234 1.54 27.76 -8.49
C GLU A 234 0.75 27.26 -7.27
N LYS A 235 -0.40 26.62 -7.51
CA LYS A 235 -1.29 26.13 -6.43
C LYS A 235 -1.20 24.64 -6.20
N TYR A 236 -0.92 23.86 -7.25
CA TYR A 236 -1.01 22.42 -7.19
C TYR A 236 0.30 21.75 -7.60
N GLN A 237 0.59 20.63 -6.96
CA GLN A 237 1.77 19.83 -7.24
C GLN A 237 1.36 18.46 -7.82
N PRO A 238 1.78 18.13 -9.05
CA PRO A 238 1.41 16.89 -9.73
C PRO A 238 2.21 15.70 -9.20
N TRP A 239 1.52 14.65 -8.76
CA TRP A 239 2.09 13.37 -8.36
C TRP A 239 1.56 12.26 -9.26
N PHE A 240 2.36 11.21 -9.50
CA PHE A 240 1.98 10.12 -10.40
C PHE A 240 2.05 8.79 -9.69
N TYR A 241 0.91 8.09 -9.56
CA TYR A 241 0.92 6.70 -9.13
C TYR A 241 1.16 5.81 -10.35
N TYR A 242 2.35 5.20 -10.42
CA TYR A 242 2.75 4.34 -11.52
C TYR A 242 2.94 2.90 -11.04
N TYR A 243 2.16 1.98 -11.60
CA TYR A 243 1.99 0.63 -11.08
C TYR A 243 1.75 -0.41 -12.20
N PRO A 244 2.03 -1.70 -11.95
CA PRO A 244 1.77 -2.75 -12.94
C PRO A 244 0.27 -2.99 -13.11
N SER A 245 -0.34 -2.30 -14.06
CA SER A 245 -1.79 -2.34 -14.31
C SER A 245 -2.34 -3.73 -14.69
N GLY A 246 -1.50 -4.72 -14.99
CA GLY A 246 -1.92 -6.11 -15.20
C GLY A 246 -2.16 -6.91 -13.91
N ALA A 247 -1.68 -6.41 -12.77
CA ALA A 247 -1.90 -7.03 -11.46
C ALA A 247 -3.33 -6.81 -10.96
N THR A 248 -3.74 -7.53 -9.91
CA THR A 248 -5.10 -7.39 -9.35
C THR A 248 -5.33 -5.98 -8.81
N ILE A 249 -6.56 -5.48 -8.95
CA ILE A 249 -6.94 -4.13 -8.52
C ILE A 249 -6.77 -3.99 -7.02
N GLU A 250 -7.15 -5.01 -6.25
CA GLU A 250 -6.99 -5.03 -4.80
C GLU A 250 -5.52 -4.91 -4.37
N SER A 251 -4.60 -5.63 -5.04
CA SER A 251 -3.17 -5.51 -4.77
C SER A 251 -2.63 -4.10 -5.07
N MET A 252 -3.06 -3.50 -6.19
CA MET A 252 -2.64 -2.15 -6.58
C MET A 252 -3.29 -1.05 -5.73
N SER A 253 -4.48 -1.31 -5.21
CA SER A 253 -5.20 -0.46 -4.26
C SER A 253 -4.51 -0.43 -2.89
N TYR A 254 -4.07 -1.59 -2.40
CA TYR A 254 -3.28 -1.66 -1.17
C TYR A 254 -1.86 -1.09 -1.33
N LEU A 255 -1.21 -1.32 -2.48
CA LEU A 255 0.07 -0.67 -2.77
C LEU A 255 -0.09 0.86 -2.76
N LEU A 256 -1.15 1.38 -3.37
CA LEU A 256 -1.48 2.81 -3.31
C LEU A 256 -1.67 3.29 -1.87
N TYR A 257 -2.47 2.57 -1.07
CA TYR A 257 -2.62 2.83 0.36
C TYR A 257 -1.26 2.93 1.04
N TRP A 258 -0.41 1.93 0.86
CA TRP A 258 0.88 1.86 1.55
C TRP A 258 1.83 3.00 1.13
N LYS A 259 1.87 3.35 -0.16
CA LYS A 259 2.68 4.48 -0.65
C LYS A 259 2.15 5.81 -0.14
N LEU A 260 0.86 6.08 -0.30
CA LEU A 260 0.22 7.32 0.18
C LEU A 260 0.30 7.45 1.68
N PHE A 261 0.13 6.36 2.41
CA PHE A 261 0.30 6.34 3.86
C PHE A 261 1.68 6.85 4.23
N ASN A 262 2.75 6.25 3.71
CA ASN A 262 4.11 6.69 4.02
C ASN A 262 4.39 8.15 3.60
N LEU A 263 3.78 8.64 2.52
CA LEU A 263 3.84 10.05 2.13
C LEU A 263 3.09 10.97 3.09
N GLN A 264 1.85 10.64 3.46
CA GLN A 264 1.06 11.37 4.47
C GLN A 264 1.83 11.44 5.79
N ARG A 265 2.51 10.36 6.18
CA ARG A 265 3.37 10.33 7.36
C ARG A 265 4.58 11.24 7.26
N LYS A 266 5.24 11.29 6.10
CA LYS A 266 6.45 12.07 5.89
C LYS A 266 6.15 13.56 5.76
N TYR A 267 5.16 13.90 4.95
CA TYR A 267 4.88 15.27 4.50
C TYR A 267 3.67 15.91 5.17
N GLN A 268 2.75 15.12 5.73
CA GLN A 268 1.57 15.60 6.46
C GLN A 268 0.78 16.65 5.67
N PHE A 269 0.57 16.42 4.38
CA PHE A 269 -0.25 17.28 3.55
C PHE A 269 -1.70 17.29 4.08
N ASN A 270 -2.32 18.48 4.06
CA ASN A 270 -3.64 18.71 4.64
C ASN A 270 -4.76 18.55 3.62
N GLU A 271 -4.44 18.65 2.34
CA GLU A 271 -5.37 18.50 1.23
C GLU A 271 -4.70 17.70 0.12
N MET A 272 -5.47 16.87 -0.58
CA MET A 272 -5.08 16.15 -1.78
C MET A 272 -6.28 15.92 -2.67
N CYS A 273 -6.07 16.02 -3.98
CA CYS A 273 -7.02 15.63 -5.00
C CYS A 273 -6.52 14.39 -5.73
N ILE A 274 -7.42 13.52 -6.18
CA ILE A 274 -7.06 12.37 -7.01
C ILE A 274 -7.78 12.46 -8.35
N VAL A 275 -7.05 12.33 -9.44
CA VAL A 275 -7.58 12.24 -10.81
C VAL A 275 -7.19 10.88 -11.37
N ALA A 276 -8.17 10.07 -11.74
CA ALA A 276 -7.93 8.71 -12.20
C ALA A 276 -8.59 8.46 -13.55
N HIS A 277 -7.88 7.77 -14.44
CA HIS A 277 -8.37 7.41 -15.76
C HIS A 277 -8.63 5.91 -15.87
N SER A 278 -9.73 5.56 -16.54
CA SER A 278 -10.07 4.19 -16.91
C SER A 278 -10.02 3.27 -15.69
N MET A 279 -9.33 2.13 -15.78
CA MET A 279 -9.14 1.17 -14.69
C MET A 279 -8.51 1.77 -13.43
N GLY A 280 -7.75 2.87 -13.53
CA GLY A 280 -7.22 3.61 -12.38
C GLY A 280 -8.32 4.11 -11.44
N GLY A 281 -9.51 4.42 -11.96
CA GLY A 281 -10.67 4.79 -11.14
C GLY A 281 -11.16 3.65 -10.25
N LEU A 282 -11.07 2.39 -10.69
CA LEU A 282 -11.41 1.23 -9.87
C LEU A 282 -10.39 1.01 -8.75
N VAL A 283 -9.09 1.23 -9.03
CA VAL A 283 -8.01 1.19 -8.03
C VAL A 283 -8.27 2.24 -6.94
N VAL A 284 -8.53 3.49 -7.33
CA VAL A 284 -8.80 4.57 -6.37
C VAL A 284 -10.07 4.34 -5.58
N ARG A 285 -11.16 3.86 -6.22
CA ARG A 285 -12.41 3.57 -5.53
C ARG A 285 -12.25 2.47 -4.49
N SER A 286 -11.53 1.39 -4.83
CA SER A 286 -11.18 0.33 -3.86
C SER A 286 -10.36 0.91 -2.70
N PHE A 287 -9.33 1.72 -2.99
CA PHE A 287 -8.48 2.31 -1.98
C PHE A 287 -9.27 3.19 -1.00
N LEU A 288 -10.13 4.06 -1.53
CA LEU A 288 -10.95 4.96 -0.72
C LEU A 288 -12.02 4.20 0.07
N ALA A 289 -12.61 3.15 -0.49
CA ALA A 289 -13.59 2.30 0.19
C ALA A 289 -13.02 1.64 1.44
N ASP A 290 -11.79 1.12 1.34
CA ASP A 290 -11.16 0.34 2.42
C ASP A 290 -10.36 1.20 3.40
N TRP A 291 -9.67 2.23 2.91
CA TRP A 291 -8.74 3.03 3.72
C TRP A 291 -8.95 4.53 3.67
N GLY A 292 -9.87 5.06 2.85
CA GLY A 292 -10.05 6.50 2.66
C GLY A 292 -10.38 7.27 3.94
N LYS A 293 -11.01 6.64 4.94
CA LYS A 293 -11.24 7.25 6.27
C LYS A 293 -9.95 7.61 7.02
N GLN A 294 -8.83 6.97 6.69
CA GLN A 294 -7.51 7.29 7.26
C GLN A 294 -6.84 8.49 6.57
N PHE A 295 -7.43 8.99 5.48
CA PHE A 295 -6.93 10.12 4.69
C PHE A 295 -7.99 11.22 4.63
N PRO A 296 -8.29 11.90 5.76
CA PRO A 296 -9.19 13.04 5.75
C PRO A 296 -8.67 14.20 4.87
N SER A 297 -7.38 14.18 4.52
CA SER A 297 -6.77 15.11 3.57
C SER A 297 -7.24 14.90 2.13
N ILE A 298 -7.79 13.74 1.77
CA ILE A 298 -8.33 13.53 0.42
C ILE A 298 -9.73 14.12 0.37
N THR A 299 -9.89 15.21 -0.39
CA THR A 299 -11.14 15.98 -0.46
C THR A 299 -11.90 15.73 -1.76
N GLN A 300 -11.19 15.34 -2.81
CA GLN A 300 -11.75 15.20 -4.16
C GLN A 300 -11.23 13.96 -4.87
N PHE A 301 -12.14 13.33 -5.61
CA PHE A 301 -11.85 12.25 -6.53
C PHE A 301 -12.52 12.53 -7.87
N ILE A 302 -11.74 12.70 -8.94
CA ILE A 302 -12.23 12.83 -10.31
C ILE A 302 -11.92 11.53 -11.04
N SER A 303 -12.94 10.86 -11.56
CA SER A 303 -12.79 9.64 -12.34
C SER A 303 -13.14 9.89 -13.80
N ILE A 304 -12.29 9.46 -14.73
CA ILE A 304 -12.42 9.73 -16.17
C ILE A 304 -12.52 8.41 -16.93
N SER A 305 -13.64 8.15 -17.60
CA SER A 305 -13.88 6.96 -18.42
C SER A 305 -13.69 5.62 -17.68
N THR A 306 -14.00 5.58 -16.39
CA THR A 306 -13.84 4.37 -15.56
C THR A 306 -14.88 3.29 -15.90
N PRO A 307 -14.49 2.02 -16.09
CA PRO A 307 -15.42 0.91 -16.33
C PRO A 307 -16.07 0.42 -15.02
N TRP A 308 -17.01 1.19 -14.46
CA TRP A 308 -17.62 0.94 -13.15
C TRP A 308 -18.40 -0.37 -13.05
N ALA A 309 -18.96 -0.87 -14.15
CA ALA A 309 -19.62 -2.17 -14.22
C ALA A 309 -18.70 -3.29 -14.72
N GLY A 310 -17.40 -3.05 -14.85
CA GLY A 310 -16.45 -3.96 -15.48
C GLY A 310 -16.46 -3.88 -17.01
N GLN A 311 -15.82 -4.84 -17.66
CA GLN A 311 -15.58 -4.86 -19.10
C GLN A 311 -15.81 -6.27 -19.67
N ASN A 312 -16.78 -6.40 -20.57
CA ASN A 312 -17.17 -7.69 -21.17
C ASN A 312 -16.02 -8.39 -21.92
N SER A 313 -15.06 -7.64 -22.46
CA SER A 313 -13.87 -8.24 -23.10
C SER A 313 -12.99 -9.01 -22.11
N ALA A 314 -13.01 -8.63 -20.83
CA ALA A 314 -12.26 -9.33 -19.80
C ALA A 314 -12.91 -10.68 -19.46
N GLU A 315 -14.24 -10.75 -19.40
CA GLU A 315 -14.99 -12.02 -19.23
C GLU A 315 -14.69 -13.00 -20.37
N ILE A 316 -14.77 -12.54 -21.62
CA ILE A 316 -14.38 -13.33 -22.80
C ILE A 316 -12.90 -13.75 -22.70
N GLY A 317 -12.02 -12.84 -22.28
CA GLY A 317 -10.61 -13.13 -22.06
C GLY A 317 -10.38 -14.22 -21.01
N VAL A 318 -11.12 -14.19 -19.91
CA VAL A 318 -11.05 -15.20 -18.83
C VAL A 318 -11.57 -16.56 -19.32
N GLU A 319 -12.65 -16.57 -20.10
CA GLU A 319 -13.29 -17.80 -20.57
C GLU A 319 -12.47 -18.51 -21.67
N TYR A 320 -11.92 -17.76 -22.62
CA TYR A 320 -11.36 -18.33 -23.85
C TYR A 320 -9.83 -18.18 -24.00
N SER A 321 -9.16 -17.33 -23.22
CA SER A 321 -7.71 -17.14 -23.36
C SER A 321 -6.92 -18.30 -22.72
N PRO A 322 -5.86 -18.82 -23.38
CA PRO A 322 -4.99 -19.84 -22.77
C PRO A 322 -4.23 -19.31 -21.54
N VAL A 323 -4.08 -17.99 -21.41
CA VAL A 323 -3.45 -17.32 -20.27
C VAL A 323 -4.27 -16.09 -19.91
N VAL A 324 -4.62 -15.98 -18.63
CA VAL A 324 -5.45 -14.89 -18.10
C VAL A 324 -4.57 -13.86 -17.41
N ILE A 325 -4.68 -12.59 -17.83
CA ILE A 325 -4.08 -11.47 -17.10
C ILE A 325 -4.82 -11.34 -15.75
N PRO A 326 -4.13 -11.26 -14.60
CA PRO A 326 -4.77 -11.25 -13.29
C PRO A 326 -5.94 -10.26 -13.18
N VAL A 327 -5.74 -9.02 -13.66
CA VAL A 327 -6.76 -7.95 -13.61
C VAL A 327 -8.04 -8.27 -14.36
N TRP A 328 -8.00 -9.14 -15.39
CA TRP A 328 -9.20 -9.51 -16.13
C TRP A 328 -10.24 -10.18 -15.25
N LYS A 329 -9.80 -10.93 -14.24
CA LYS A 329 -10.69 -11.58 -13.28
C LYS A 329 -11.46 -10.56 -12.44
N ASP A 330 -10.83 -9.43 -12.12
CA ASP A 330 -11.38 -8.38 -11.27
C ASP A 330 -12.39 -7.51 -12.02
N ILE A 331 -12.17 -7.28 -13.32
CA ILE A 331 -13.03 -6.41 -14.14
C ILE A 331 -14.08 -7.17 -14.95
N GLN A 332 -14.36 -8.44 -14.63
CA GLN A 332 -15.51 -9.14 -15.23
C GLN A 332 -16.81 -8.45 -14.80
N PRO A 333 -17.76 -8.19 -15.73
CA PRO A 333 -19.10 -7.78 -15.35
C PRO A 333 -19.70 -8.75 -14.34
N ASP A 334 -20.40 -8.22 -13.34
CA ASP A 334 -20.99 -8.98 -12.23
C ASP A 334 -20.02 -9.87 -11.42
N GLY A 335 -18.71 -9.71 -11.63
CA GLY A 335 -17.66 -10.41 -10.91
C GLY A 335 -17.60 -10.04 -9.42
N GLY A 336 -16.93 -10.89 -8.63
CA GLY A 336 -16.83 -10.73 -7.17
C GLY A 336 -16.22 -9.39 -6.75
N PHE A 337 -15.20 -8.91 -7.47
CA PHE A 337 -14.56 -7.62 -7.22
C PHE A 337 -15.45 -6.43 -7.58
N ILE A 338 -16.03 -6.39 -8.79
CA ILE A 338 -16.97 -5.32 -9.18
C ILE A 338 -18.13 -5.21 -8.18
N SER A 339 -18.65 -6.36 -7.74
CA SER A 339 -19.71 -6.41 -6.73
C SER A 339 -19.25 -5.92 -5.35
N SER A 340 -17.97 -6.08 -4.98
CA SER A 340 -17.47 -5.65 -3.67
C SER A 340 -17.20 -4.15 -3.58
N LEU A 341 -16.84 -3.48 -4.69
CA LEU A 341 -16.55 -2.04 -4.76
C LEU A 341 -17.63 -1.14 -4.13
N TYR A 342 -18.89 -1.56 -4.19
CA TYR A 342 -20.04 -0.78 -3.73
C TYR A 342 -20.60 -1.21 -2.38
N LYS A 343 -19.97 -2.21 -1.72
CA LYS A 343 -20.38 -2.64 -0.36
C LYS A 343 -20.06 -1.59 0.72
N LYS A 344 -19.05 -0.76 0.48
CA LYS A 344 -18.63 0.34 1.35
C LYS A 344 -18.81 1.67 0.61
N GLU A 345 -19.46 2.63 1.26
CA GLU A 345 -19.54 4.00 0.76
C GLU A 345 -18.17 4.68 0.77
N LEU A 346 -17.99 5.68 -0.11
CA LEU A 346 -16.83 6.55 -0.03
C LEU A 346 -16.86 7.35 1.29
N PRO A 347 -15.70 7.75 1.85
CA PRO A 347 -15.68 8.67 2.98
C PRO A 347 -16.45 9.95 2.65
N ALA A 348 -17.26 10.44 3.59
CA ALA A 348 -18.05 11.66 3.40
C ALA A 348 -17.22 12.93 3.14
N THR A 349 -15.91 12.87 3.42
CA THR A 349 -14.95 13.95 3.11
C THR A 349 -14.59 14.03 1.63
N VAL A 350 -14.87 12.97 0.84
CA VAL A 350 -14.49 12.89 -0.57
C VAL A 350 -15.67 13.23 -1.47
N LYS A 351 -15.57 14.31 -2.22
CA LYS A 351 -16.49 14.63 -3.33
C LYS A 351 -16.04 13.88 -4.59
N HIS A 352 -16.88 13.00 -5.10
CA HIS A 352 -16.60 12.22 -6.32
C HIS A 352 -17.22 12.88 -7.55
N TYR A 353 -16.41 13.19 -8.57
CA TYR A 353 -16.85 13.73 -9.86
C TYR A 353 -16.61 12.69 -10.96
N LEU A 354 -17.67 12.33 -11.68
CA LEU A 354 -17.63 11.28 -12.70
C LEU A 354 -17.64 11.87 -14.10
N PHE A 355 -16.58 11.62 -14.87
CA PHE A 355 -16.41 12.07 -16.24
C PHE A 355 -16.52 10.85 -17.16
N PHE A 356 -17.29 10.94 -18.25
CA PHE A 356 -17.44 9.87 -19.22
C PHE A 356 -17.31 10.38 -20.66
N GLY A 357 -16.71 9.56 -21.52
CA GLY A 357 -16.61 9.78 -22.96
C GLY A 357 -17.72 9.05 -23.71
N TYR A 358 -18.18 9.60 -24.83
CA TYR A 358 -19.21 8.97 -25.67
C TYR A 358 -18.91 9.00 -27.17
N LYS A 359 -17.68 9.33 -27.59
CA LYS A 359 -17.26 9.34 -29.00
C LYS A 359 -16.84 7.95 -29.48
N GLY A 360 -17.70 6.96 -29.27
CA GLY A 360 -17.50 5.60 -29.75
C GLY A 360 -17.79 5.42 -31.24
N ASN A 361 -17.38 4.27 -31.77
CA ASN A 361 -17.71 3.89 -33.13
C ASN A 361 -19.20 3.56 -33.25
N ARG A 362 -19.87 4.11 -34.28
CA ARG A 362 -21.25 3.73 -34.62
C ARG A 362 -21.27 2.35 -35.26
N ASN A 363 -21.42 1.30 -34.46
CA ASN A 363 -21.71 -0.04 -34.95
C ASN A 363 -23.08 -0.48 -34.42
N PRO A 364 -24.05 -0.83 -35.30
CA PRO A 364 -25.40 -1.21 -34.90
C PRO A 364 -25.47 -2.51 -34.06
N PHE A 365 -24.39 -3.29 -34.02
CA PHE A 365 -24.28 -4.53 -33.24
C PHE A 365 -23.48 -4.37 -31.93
N SER A 366 -22.99 -3.17 -31.61
CA SER A 366 -22.28 -2.90 -30.36
C SER A 366 -22.99 -1.85 -29.53
N GLN A 367 -22.88 -1.94 -28.21
CA GLN A 367 -23.35 -0.88 -27.30
C GLN A 367 -22.58 0.42 -27.56
N ASN A 368 -23.22 1.56 -27.33
CA ASN A 368 -22.52 2.85 -27.32
C ASN A 368 -21.37 2.83 -26.31
N ASN A 369 -20.23 3.38 -26.70
CA ASN A 369 -18.97 3.29 -25.97
C ASN A 369 -18.14 4.56 -26.19
N ASP A 370 -16.95 4.60 -25.60
CA ASP A 370 -15.91 5.60 -25.87
C ASP A 370 -14.77 5.01 -26.71
N THR A 371 -15.03 4.02 -27.57
CA THR A 371 -14.06 3.16 -28.28
C THR A 371 -13.41 2.03 -27.46
N ALA A 372 -13.48 2.05 -26.12
CA ALA A 372 -12.94 0.98 -25.28
C ALA A 372 -13.92 0.44 -24.24
N VAL A 373 -14.67 1.32 -23.58
CA VAL A 373 -15.57 1.01 -22.47
C VAL A 373 -17.00 1.37 -22.85
N PRO A 374 -17.97 0.45 -22.68
CA PRO A 374 -19.39 0.75 -22.88
C PRO A 374 -19.85 1.89 -21.98
N ILE A 375 -20.67 2.80 -22.50
CA ILE A 375 -21.25 3.90 -21.71
C ILE A 375 -22.06 3.35 -20.53
N ALA A 376 -22.74 2.21 -20.71
CA ALA A 376 -23.46 1.53 -19.63
C ALA A 376 -22.55 1.13 -18.45
N SER A 377 -21.28 0.80 -18.73
CA SER A 377 -20.29 0.54 -17.68
C SER A 377 -19.73 1.83 -17.10
N GLN A 378 -19.49 2.87 -17.90
CA GLN A 378 -19.08 4.19 -17.42
C GLN A 378 -20.14 4.89 -16.56
N LEU A 379 -21.41 4.55 -16.75
CA LEU A 379 -22.56 5.11 -16.05
C LEU A 379 -23.29 4.05 -15.22
N ASP A 380 -22.56 3.14 -14.59
CA ASP A 380 -23.17 2.20 -13.64
C ASP A 380 -23.98 2.99 -12.57
N PRO A 381 -25.26 2.64 -12.32
CA PRO A 381 -26.09 3.39 -11.39
C PRO A 381 -25.51 3.49 -9.97
N ARG A 382 -24.74 2.49 -9.53
CA ARG A 382 -24.11 2.48 -8.21
C ARG A 382 -22.98 3.50 -8.11
N ALA A 383 -22.23 3.71 -9.19
CA ALA A 383 -21.19 4.74 -9.26
C ALA A 383 -21.81 6.14 -9.37
N GLN A 384 -22.86 6.30 -10.18
CA GLN A 384 -23.59 7.57 -10.29
C GLN A 384 -24.22 8.00 -8.95
N ALA A 385 -24.76 7.05 -8.17
CA ALA A 385 -25.34 7.34 -6.87
C ALA A 385 -24.34 7.90 -5.85
N GLY A 386 -23.05 7.58 -5.99
CA GLY A 386 -21.97 8.09 -5.15
C GLY A 386 -21.28 9.34 -5.71
N ALA A 387 -21.63 9.79 -6.92
CA ALA A 387 -21.02 10.94 -7.56
C ALA A 387 -21.79 12.23 -7.20
N GLU A 388 -21.05 13.28 -6.88
CA GLU A 388 -21.55 14.63 -6.67
C GLU A 388 -22.10 15.20 -7.99
N LEU A 389 -21.32 15.06 -9.07
CA LEU A 389 -21.69 15.50 -10.42
C LEU A 389 -21.18 14.51 -11.47
N VAL A 390 -21.93 14.42 -12.56
CA VAL A 390 -21.63 13.58 -13.73
C VAL A 390 -21.50 14.47 -14.96
N TYR A 391 -20.37 14.36 -15.66
CA TYR A 391 -20.03 15.15 -16.84
C TYR A 391 -19.79 14.25 -18.06
N GLY A 392 -20.41 14.58 -19.18
CA GLY A 392 -20.24 13.87 -20.44
C GLY A 392 -19.47 14.69 -21.46
N PHE A 393 -18.50 14.06 -22.13
CA PHE A 393 -17.67 14.70 -23.14
C PHE A 393 -17.75 13.95 -24.48
N ASN A 394 -17.76 14.69 -25.58
CA ASN A 394 -17.70 14.13 -26.93
C ASN A 394 -16.26 13.71 -27.27
N GLU A 395 -15.69 12.85 -26.43
CA GLU A 395 -14.34 12.31 -26.53
C GLU A 395 -14.39 10.79 -26.46
N ASP A 396 -13.36 10.17 -27.04
CA ASP A 396 -13.11 8.75 -26.91
C ASP A 396 -12.23 8.48 -25.67
N HIS A 397 -11.95 7.21 -25.41
CA HIS A 397 -11.27 6.74 -24.21
C HIS A 397 -9.90 7.36 -24.01
N VAL A 398 -9.22 7.75 -25.11
CA VAL A 398 -7.86 8.29 -25.09
C VAL A 398 -7.88 9.81 -25.27
N SER A 399 -8.61 10.32 -26.27
CA SER A 399 -8.72 11.75 -26.56
C SER A 399 -9.27 12.57 -25.39
N ILE A 400 -10.06 11.97 -24.49
CA ILE A 400 -10.53 12.62 -23.26
C ILE A 400 -9.37 13.13 -22.38
N LEU A 401 -8.18 12.53 -22.47
CA LEU A 401 -6.99 12.96 -21.73
C LEU A 401 -6.27 14.17 -22.35
N TYR A 402 -6.63 14.53 -23.58
CA TYR A 402 -6.00 15.61 -24.36
C TYR A 402 -6.99 16.74 -24.66
N SER A 403 -8.18 16.71 -24.06
CA SER A 403 -9.27 17.63 -24.36
C SER A 403 -9.21 18.88 -23.48
N ASP A 404 -9.10 20.06 -24.08
CA ASP A 404 -9.11 21.34 -23.38
C ASP A 404 -10.36 21.50 -22.51
N GLN A 405 -11.53 21.09 -23.03
CA GLN A 405 -12.80 21.16 -22.30
C GLN A 405 -12.78 20.31 -21.02
N VAL A 406 -12.15 19.14 -21.07
CA VAL A 406 -12.01 18.25 -19.91
C VAL A 406 -11.08 18.88 -18.89
N MET A 407 -9.93 19.41 -19.34
CA MET A 407 -8.94 20.04 -18.47
C MET A 407 -9.50 21.30 -17.78
N ASP A 408 -10.22 22.15 -18.51
CA ASP A 408 -10.90 23.32 -17.97
C ASP A 408 -11.91 22.92 -16.87
N GLN A 409 -12.66 21.83 -17.09
CA GLN A 409 -13.61 21.34 -16.12
C GLN A 409 -12.93 20.75 -14.87
N VAL A 410 -11.81 20.03 -15.05
CA VAL A 410 -10.99 19.53 -13.93
C VAL A 410 -10.42 20.70 -13.12
N ASN A 411 -9.80 21.69 -13.78
CA ASN A 411 -9.28 22.89 -13.12
C ASN A 411 -10.40 23.63 -12.35
N THR A 412 -11.58 23.77 -12.95
CA THR A 412 -12.74 24.40 -12.30
C THR A 412 -13.13 23.69 -11.00
N ILE A 413 -13.15 22.35 -11.01
CA ILE A 413 -13.48 21.53 -9.83
C ILE A 413 -12.42 21.72 -8.74
N LEU A 414 -11.15 21.61 -9.12
CA LEU A 414 -10.03 21.77 -8.20
C LEU A 414 -10.02 23.16 -7.55
N GLU A 415 -10.28 24.22 -8.32
CA GLU A 415 -10.31 25.59 -7.81
C GLU A 415 -11.45 25.83 -6.83
N HIS A 416 -12.66 25.31 -7.11
CA HIS A 416 -13.81 25.45 -6.21
C HIS A 416 -13.58 24.84 -4.83
N ALA A 417 -12.93 23.67 -4.79
CA ALA A 417 -12.58 23.04 -3.53
C ALA A 417 -11.53 23.84 -2.75
N SER A 418 -10.55 24.44 -3.45
CA SER A 418 -9.58 25.32 -2.80
C SER A 418 -10.26 26.51 -2.13
N THR A 419 -11.33 27.09 -2.70
CA THR A 419 -12.07 28.21 -2.08
C THR A 419 -12.94 27.83 -0.89
N ASP A 420 -13.50 26.61 -0.86
CA ASP A 420 -14.25 26.10 0.29
C ASP A 420 -13.33 25.82 1.49
N HIS A 421 -12.05 25.53 1.26
CA HIS A 421 -11.02 25.28 2.29
C HIS A 421 -10.06 26.46 2.52
N GLN A 422 -10.00 27.46 1.64
CA GLN A 422 -9.29 28.73 1.81
C GLN A 422 -9.98 29.72 2.73
N ARG A 423 -11.09 29.34 3.40
CA ARG A 423 -11.26 29.80 4.77
C ARG A 423 -10.11 29.18 5.56
N PHE A 424 -8.96 29.86 5.57
CA PHE A 424 -7.91 29.65 6.55
C PHE A 424 -8.61 29.32 7.86
N ILE A 425 -8.54 28.06 8.28
CA ILE A 425 -8.95 27.73 9.62
C ILE A 425 -7.90 28.44 10.45
N SER A 426 -8.21 29.65 10.91
CA SER A 426 -7.49 30.30 11.99
C SER A 426 -7.54 29.29 13.13
N GLY A 427 -6.47 28.55 13.30
CA GLY A 427 -6.40 27.36 14.12
C GLY A 427 -5.14 27.43 14.96
N GLY A 428 -5.16 26.74 16.09
CA GLY A 428 -3.96 26.63 16.92
C GLY A 428 -3.09 25.47 16.46
N THR A 429 -1.83 25.49 16.86
CA THR A 429 -0.92 24.35 16.69
C THR A 429 -0.78 23.58 17.99
N LEU A 430 -0.44 22.30 17.87
CA LEU A 430 -0.17 21.41 18.97
C LEU A 430 1.29 20.98 18.90
N GLN A 431 2.06 21.27 19.92
CA GLN A 431 3.44 20.81 20.05
C GLN A 431 3.50 19.62 21.00
N ILE A 432 4.01 18.47 20.54
CA ILE A 432 4.03 17.25 21.36
C ILE A 432 5.44 16.74 21.58
N PHE A 433 5.84 16.71 22.84
CA PHE A 433 7.06 16.07 23.29
C PHE A 433 6.75 14.65 23.74
N PHE A 434 7.51 13.69 23.25
CA PHE A 434 7.42 12.31 23.71
C PHE A 434 8.79 11.65 23.76
N THR A 435 8.89 10.68 24.68
CA THR A 435 10.09 9.88 24.93
C THR A 435 9.70 8.43 25.10
N PHE A 436 10.53 7.51 24.60
CA PHE A 436 10.40 6.08 24.88
C PHE A 436 11.27 5.73 26.08
N ASP A 437 10.71 5.08 27.10
CA ASP A 437 11.45 4.62 28.28
C ASP A 437 12.16 3.28 28.02
N VAL A 438 13.06 3.29 27.03
CA VAL A 438 13.93 2.17 26.63
C VAL A 438 15.29 2.71 26.17
N PRO A 439 16.34 1.87 26.16
CA PRO A 439 17.66 2.25 25.64
C PRO A 439 17.62 2.83 24.22
N ASP A 440 18.58 3.70 23.89
CA ASP A 440 18.60 4.42 22.61
C ASP A 440 18.92 3.56 21.39
N ASP A 441 19.61 2.44 21.60
CA ASP A 441 19.96 1.45 20.58
C ASP A 441 18.81 0.49 20.22
N TRP A 442 17.70 0.54 20.96
CA TRP A 442 16.50 -0.23 20.64
C TRP A 442 15.79 0.35 19.42
N LEU A 443 15.26 -0.55 18.60
CA LEU A 443 14.34 -0.17 17.54
C LEU A 443 13.03 0.30 18.18
N LYS A 444 12.81 1.62 18.18
CA LYS A 444 11.61 2.25 18.72
C LYS A 444 10.49 2.25 17.65
N PRO A 445 9.28 1.77 17.97
CA PRO A 445 8.15 1.79 17.05
C PRO A 445 7.73 3.22 16.75
N ARG A 446 6.91 3.39 15.71
CA ARG A 446 6.46 4.73 15.34
C ARG A 446 5.19 5.11 16.10
N PRO A 447 5.20 6.22 16.85
CA PRO A 447 4.02 6.66 17.56
C PRO A 447 2.97 7.25 16.59
N ARG A 448 1.71 7.08 16.96
CA ARG A 448 0.56 7.69 16.31
C ARG A 448 -0.12 8.59 17.33
N LEU A 449 -0.27 9.85 17.00
CA LEU A 449 -1.07 10.79 17.75
C LEU A 449 -2.54 10.55 17.44
N LEU A 450 -3.30 10.28 18.49
CA LEU A 450 -4.74 10.23 18.47
C LEU A 450 -5.26 11.58 18.94
N PHE A 451 -5.98 12.28 18.06
CA PHE A 451 -6.52 13.60 18.31
C PHE A 451 -8.04 13.56 18.13
N ARG A 452 -8.79 13.68 19.23
CA ARG A 452 -10.25 13.49 19.27
C ARG A 452 -10.96 14.74 19.75
N SER A 453 -11.88 15.27 18.95
CA SER A 453 -12.76 16.35 19.39
C SER A 453 -13.73 15.86 20.46
N VAL A 454 -13.82 16.60 21.57
CA VAL A 454 -14.73 16.27 22.68
C VAL A 454 -16.19 16.39 22.25
N ASN A 455 -16.50 17.35 21.36
CA ASN A 455 -17.87 17.64 20.93
C ASN A 455 -18.33 16.82 19.72
N LYS A 456 -17.52 15.87 19.23
CA LYS A 456 -17.78 15.03 18.03
C LYS A 456 -18.14 15.80 16.75
N GLN A 457 -17.94 17.13 16.72
CA GLN A 457 -18.15 17.95 15.52
C GLN A 457 -17.04 17.77 14.48
N VAL A 458 -15.86 17.30 14.92
CA VAL A 458 -14.72 16.94 14.06
C VAL A 458 -14.44 15.45 14.24
N SER A 459 -14.21 14.73 13.15
CA SER A 459 -13.86 13.32 13.15
C SER A 459 -12.57 13.05 13.94
N GLU A 460 -12.47 11.86 14.53
CA GLU A 460 -11.22 11.33 15.08
C GLU A 460 -10.09 11.50 14.06
N THR A 461 -9.00 12.14 14.45
CA THR A 461 -7.84 12.37 13.59
C THR A 461 -6.65 11.59 14.13
N ILE A 462 -6.05 10.76 13.28
CA ILE A 462 -4.83 10.02 13.60
C ILE A 462 -3.67 10.64 12.83
N ILE A 463 -2.70 11.20 13.55
CA ILE A 463 -1.49 11.77 12.96
C ILE A 463 -0.33 10.85 13.26
N TYR A 464 0.30 10.34 12.23
CA TYR A 464 1.43 9.46 12.38
C TYR A 464 2.71 10.28 12.59
N LEU A 465 3.50 9.89 13.57
CA LEU A 465 4.73 10.56 13.95
C LEU A 465 5.95 9.66 13.65
N ARG A 466 7.12 10.27 13.53
CA ARG A 466 8.44 9.64 13.57
C ARG A 466 9.07 9.94 14.91
N ASN A 467 10.03 9.12 15.34
CA ASN A 467 10.71 9.31 16.64
C ASN A 467 11.38 10.70 16.77
N LYS A 468 11.83 11.26 15.64
CA LYS A 468 12.41 12.61 15.56
C LYS A 468 11.40 13.77 15.55
N ASP A 469 10.09 13.49 15.47
CA ASP A 469 9.04 14.52 15.45
C ASP A 469 8.65 14.98 16.87
N SER A 470 9.32 14.48 17.92
CA SER A 470 9.14 14.98 19.30
C SER A 470 9.52 16.46 19.39
N GLY A 471 8.60 17.28 19.90
CA GLY A 471 8.72 18.73 19.97
C GLY A 471 8.30 19.46 18.68
N ARG A 472 7.83 18.76 17.64
CA ARG A 472 7.33 19.38 16.41
C ARG A 472 5.94 19.98 16.64
N GLU A 473 5.69 21.13 16.03
CA GLU A 473 4.36 21.74 15.94
C GLU A 473 3.52 21.04 14.85
N LEU A 474 2.29 20.66 15.22
CA LEU A 474 1.30 20.01 14.38
C LEU A 474 0.09 20.94 14.21
N GLY A 475 -0.53 20.96 13.04
CA GLY A 475 -1.71 21.77 12.76
C GLY A 475 -1.59 22.58 11.45
N PRO A 476 -2.41 23.62 11.26
CA PRO A 476 -3.35 24.18 12.23
C PRO A 476 -4.56 23.26 12.48
N PHE A 477 -5.02 23.20 13.73
CA PHE A 477 -6.26 22.53 14.12
C PHE A 477 -7.37 23.56 14.39
N PRO A 478 -8.64 23.25 14.10
CA PRO A 478 -9.75 24.11 14.48
C PRO A 478 -9.73 24.44 15.97
N SER A 479 -10.21 25.63 16.34
CA SER A 479 -10.38 25.97 17.76
C SER A 479 -11.42 25.06 18.40
N GLY A 480 -11.13 24.56 19.60
CA GLY A 480 -12.04 23.68 20.32
C GLY A 480 -11.38 22.86 21.43
N GLU A 481 -12.18 22.00 22.04
CA GLU A 481 -11.75 21.07 23.08
C GLU A 481 -11.46 19.69 22.49
N TYR A 482 -10.29 19.17 22.82
CA TYR A 482 -9.77 17.92 22.29
C TYR A 482 -9.21 17.03 23.40
N THR A 483 -9.12 15.75 23.11
CA THR A 483 -8.34 14.79 23.89
C THR A 483 -7.22 14.23 23.02
N VAL A 484 -6.06 14.09 23.63
CA VAL A 484 -4.81 13.72 22.97
C VAL A 484 -4.22 12.49 23.61
N SER A 485 -3.86 11.49 22.81
CA SER A 485 -3.16 10.29 23.26
C SER A 485 -2.09 9.88 22.24
N LEU A 486 -1.12 9.08 22.67
CA LEU A 486 -0.18 8.42 21.76
C LEU A 486 -0.44 6.91 21.71
N ILE A 487 -0.26 6.34 20.53
CA ILE A 487 -0.36 4.90 20.27
C ILE A 487 0.97 4.46 19.67
N ALA A 488 1.69 3.60 20.37
CA ALA A 488 2.92 2.96 19.92
C ALA A 488 2.92 1.47 20.31
N ASP A 489 3.21 0.58 19.38
CA ASP A 489 3.10 -0.87 19.59
C ASP A 489 4.07 -1.34 20.68
N ALA A 490 3.66 -2.23 21.58
CA ALA A 490 4.44 -2.63 22.77
C ALA A 490 4.78 -1.49 23.76
N PHE A 491 4.15 -0.33 23.66
CA PHE A 491 4.22 0.75 24.66
C PHE A 491 2.83 1.16 25.16
N VAL A 492 2.79 1.88 26.28
CA VAL A 492 1.59 2.55 26.79
C VAL A 492 1.93 4.02 27.06
N PRO A 493 1.09 4.99 26.64
CA PRO A 493 1.28 6.39 26.97
C PRO A 493 1.01 6.66 28.46
N GLU A 494 1.87 7.50 29.06
CA GLU A 494 1.72 8.06 30.39
C GLU A 494 1.91 9.59 30.31
N PRO A 495 0.87 10.41 30.58
CA PRO A 495 -0.51 10.00 30.86
C PRO A 495 -1.21 9.38 29.63
N ARG A 496 -2.22 8.54 29.88
CA ARG A 496 -2.93 7.82 28.79
C ARG A 496 -3.69 8.73 27.83
N SER A 497 -4.25 9.82 28.33
CA SER A 497 -4.91 10.84 27.52
C SER A 497 -4.84 12.19 28.22
N ILE A 498 -4.68 13.26 27.45
CA ILE A 498 -4.58 14.63 27.96
C ILE A 498 -5.68 15.48 27.30
N PRO A 499 -6.55 16.14 28.07
CA PRO A 499 -7.44 17.15 27.52
C PRO A 499 -6.63 18.38 27.09
N VAL A 500 -6.92 18.94 25.93
CA VAL A 500 -6.26 20.15 25.41
C VAL A 500 -7.28 21.05 24.74
N THR A 501 -7.18 22.35 25.02
CA THR A 501 -7.88 23.39 24.29
C THR A 501 -6.97 23.90 23.18
N ILE A 502 -7.47 23.92 21.94
CA ILE A 502 -6.81 24.59 20.82
C ILE A 502 -7.50 25.94 20.62
N GLN A 503 -6.70 27.01 20.55
CA GLN A 503 -7.16 28.36 20.22
C GLN A 503 -6.43 28.85 18.98
N SER A 504 -7.12 29.58 18.11
CA SER A 504 -6.56 30.21 16.91
C SER A 504 -5.27 30.98 17.24
N ASP A 505 -4.24 30.81 16.41
CA ASP A 505 -2.96 31.52 16.52
C ASP A 505 -2.21 31.29 17.85
N SER A 506 -2.49 30.17 18.52
CA SER A 506 -1.79 29.75 19.74
C SER A 506 -1.11 28.39 19.56
N ILE A 507 -0.11 28.12 20.41
CA ILE A 507 0.58 26.83 20.48
C ILE A 507 0.25 26.18 21.82
N SER A 508 -0.34 24.99 21.77
CA SER A 508 -0.56 24.15 22.95
C SER A 508 0.53 23.09 23.04
N SER A 509 1.35 23.09 24.10
CA SER A 509 2.45 22.14 24.27
C SER A 509 2.11 21.04 25.27
N LEU A 510 2.33 19.78 24.90
CA LEU A 510 2.07 18.59 25.72
C LEU A 510 3.30 17.69 25.81
N SER A 511 3.40 16.90 26.88
CA SER A 511 4.46 15.90 27.08
C SER A 511 3.86 14.54 27.46
N ILE A 512 4.29 13.47 26.79
CA ILE A 512 3.82 12.09 27.01
C ILE A 512 5.02 11.14 27.03
N ALA A 513 5.18 10.35 28.08
CA ALA A 513 6.13 9.24 28.10
C ALA A 513 5.50 7.98 27.51
N LEU A 514 6.26 7.19 26.76
CA LEU A 514 5.85 5.89 26.25
C LEU A 514 6.60 4.82 27.04
N LEU A 515 5.87 4.17 27.95
CA LEU A 515 6.41 3.15 28.85
C LEU A 515 6.33 1.75 28.20
N PRO A 516 7.36 0.91 28.31
CA PRO A 516 7.36 -0.42 27.72
C PRO A 516 6.27 -1.30 28.35
N ARG A 517 5.51 -2.01 27.53
CA ARG A 517 4.53 -3.02 27.98
C ARG A 517 4.73 -4.34 27.24
N GLY A 518 4.51 -5.46 27.92
CA GLY A 518 4.45 -6.75 27.25
C GLY A 518 3.10 -6.92 26.56
N SER A 519 3.13 -7.41 25.32
CA SER A 519 1.93 -7.70 24.55
C SER A 519 2.12 -8.90 23.64
N LEU A 520 1.07 -9.70 23.48
CA LEU A 520 1.01 -10.77 22.50
C LEU A 520 -0.22 -10.55 21.62
N ILE A 521 0.02 -10.28 20.34
CA ILE A 521 -1.01 -9.95 19.36
C ILE A 521 -0.90 -10.93 18.20
N GLY A 522 -2.03 -11.40 17.69
CA GLY A 522 -2.04 -12.26 16.52
C GLY A 522 -3.33 -12.20 15.72
N GLN A 523 -3.23 -12.56 14.45
CA GLN A 523 -4.32 -12.68 13.50
C GLN A 523 -4.50 -14.15 13.14
N ILE A 524 -5.75 -14.62 13.17
CA ILE A 524 -6.09 -16.01 12.89
C ILE A 524 -6.58 -16.12 11.45
N VAL A 525 -5.99 -17.06 10.71
CA VAL A 525 -6.30 -17.30 9.30
C VAL A 525 -6.45 -18.80 9.02
N ASN A 526 -7.21 -19.14 7.98
CA ASN A 526 -7.38 -20.52 7.55
C ASN A 526 -6.24 -20.86 6.58
N ALA A 527 -5.56 -21.98 6.82
CA ALA A 527 -4.43 -22.40 6.00
C ALA A 527 -4.80 -22.62 4.51
N ARG A 528 -6.09 -22.87 4.18
CA ARG A 528 -6.55 -23.08 2.79
C ARG A 528 -6.81 -21.79 2.02
N THR A 529 -7.18 -20.70 2.67
CA THR A 529 -7.37 -19.37 2.05
C THR A 529 -6.04 -18.60 1.89
N CYS A 530 -4.90 -19.23 2.19
CA CYS A 530 -3.57 -18.65 1.99
C CYS A 530 -3.19 -18.44 0.52
N LEU A 531 -3.96 -18.95 -0.44
CA LEU A 531 -3.67 -18.82 -1.87
C LEU A 531 -4.30 -17.54 -2.42
N VAL A 532 -3.49 -16.75 -3.12
CA VAL A 532 -3.83 -15.56 -3.93
C VAL A 532 -3.77 -14.22 -3.17
N GLN A 533 -3.01 -13.28 -3.75
CA GLN A 533 -2.83 -11.85 -3.44
C GLN A 533 -1.63 -11.46 -2.54
N PRO A 534 -0.45 -11.24 -3.14
CA PRO A 534 0.78 -10.94 -2.42
C PRO A 534 0.94 -9.46 -2.03
N PHE A 535 -0.11 -8.64 -2.20
CA PHE A 535 -0.18 -7.27 -1.73
C PHE A 535 -1.54 -6.91 -1.10
N ALA A 536 -2.34 -7.85 -0.61
CA ALA A 536 -3.56 -7.51 0.15
C ALA A 536 -3.35 -7.73 1.65
N ASN A 537 -3.81 -6.80 2.49
CA ASN A 537 -3.97 -7.07 3.93
C ASN A 537 -5.16 -8.02 4.06
N LYS A 538 -4.90 -9.31 4.21
CA LYS A 538 -5.99 -10.30 4.29
C LYS A 538 -6.87 -9.98 5.48
N GLU A 539 -8.15 -9.75 5.25
CA GLU A 539 -9.11 -9.76 6.35
C GLU A 539 -9.13 -11.19 6.94
N PRO A 540 -9.17 -11.32 8.27
CA PRO A 540 -9.29 -12.63 8.92
C PRO A 540 -10.52 -13.37 8.39
N ASP A 541 -10.36 -14.67 8.19
CA ASP A 541 -11.39 -15.52 7.59
C ASP A 541 -12.62 -15.54 8.50
N SER A 542 -13.70 -14.89 8.05
CA SER A 542 -14.97 -14.79 8.79
C SER A 542 -15.62 -16.15 9.05
N ASP A 543 -15.19 -17.20 8.33
CA ASP A 543 -15.75 -18.53 8.47
C ASP A 543 -15.12 -19.32 9.63
N ILE A 544 -14.02 -18.85 10.21
CA ILE A 544 -13.42 -19.48 11.40
C ILE A 544 -14.22 -19.10 12.64
N LYS A 545 -15.03 -20.06 13.12
CA LYS A 545 -15.70 -19.96 14.41
C LYS A 545 -14.76 -20.34 15.54
N ILE A 546 -14.06 -19.33 16.07
CA ILE A 546 -13.21 -19.48 17.27
C ILE A 546 -14.13 -19.83 18.45
N ARG A 547 -13.75 -20.82 19.26
CA ARG A 547 -14.44 -21.13 20.53
C ARG A 547 -13.84 -20.38 21.70
N LYS A 548 -12.51 -20.41 21.82
CA LYS A 548 -11.75 -19.69 22.85
C LYS A 548 -10.26 -19.63 22.51
N ILE A 549 -9.58 -18.65 23.09
CA ILE A 549 -8.13 -18.52 23.07
C ILE A 549 -7.64 -18.44 24.51
N ILE A 550 -6.66 -19.26 24.87
CA ILE A 550 -6.09 -19.33 26.21
C ILE A 550 -4.61 -18.97 26.12
N LEU A 551 -4.16 -18.07 26.99
CA LEU A 551 -2.75 -17.77 27.21
C LEU A 551 -2.38 -18.16 28.64
N SER A 552 -1.37 -19.02 28.81
CA SER A 552 -0.89 -19.43 30.13
C SER A 552 0.62 -19.34 30.26
N GLY A 553 1.12 -18.86 31.41
CA GLY A 553 2.54 -18.68 31.67
C GLY A 553 2.76 -17.72 32.84
N ASN A 554 3.88 -17.84 33.56
CA ASN A 554 4.19 -17.00 34.72
C ASN A 554 3.05 -16.89 35.76
N ASP A 555 2.43 -18.02 36.12
CA ASP A 555 1.26 -18.11 37.02
C ASP A 555 0.02 -17.31 36.57
N ILE A 556 0.02 -16.82 35.33
CA ILE A 556 -1.10 -16.11 34.71
C ILE A 556 -1.80 -17.09 33.76
N THR A 557 -3.12 -17.11 33.80
CA THR A 557 -3.95 -17.72 32.75
C THR A 557 -5.03 -16.72 32.35
N ARG A 558 -5.07 -16.35 31.07
CA ARG A 558 -6.07 -15.43 30.51
C ARG A 558 -6.80 -16.12 29.37
N THR A 559 -8.10 -15.86 29.25
CA THR A 559 -8.96 -16.50 28.26
C THR A 559 -9.77 -15.45 27.53
N LEU A 560 -9.79 -15.54 26.20
CA LEU A 560 -10.65 -14.74 25.32
C LEU A 560 -11.73 -15.63 24.72
N ILE A 561 -12.97 -15.14 24.74
CA ILE A 561 -14.15 -15.80 24.18
C ILE A 561 -14.80 -14.83 23.17
N PRO A 562 -15.17 -15.28 21.96
CA PRO A 562 -15.84 -14.43 20.97
C PRO A 562 -17.21 -13.94 21.47
N GLY A 563 -17.66 -12.77 20.99
CA GLY A 563 -18.95 -12.18 21.40
C GLY A 563 -18.90 -11.37 22.69
N GLN A 564 -17.80 -11.42 23.45
CA GLN A 564 -17.67 -10.68 24.70
C GLN A 564 -17.36 -9.18 24.49
N TYR A 565 -16.91 -8.78 23.28
CA TYR A 565 -16.28 -7.47 23.03
C TYR A 565 -16.58 -6.85 21.63
N ASP A 566 -17.63 -7.28 20.94
CA ASP A 566 -17.82 -7.09 19.48
C ASP A 566 -18.20 -5.67 19.00
N ASN A 567 -18.18 -4.63 19.85
CA ASN A 567 -18.74 -3.31 19.49
C ASN A 567 -17.92 -2.09 19.94
N ILE A 568 -16.62 -2.22 20.21
CA ILE A 568 -15.78 -1.12 20.74
C ILE A 568 -14.57 -0.85 19.84
N ASN A 569 -14.19 0.43 19.71
CA ASN A 569 -13.05 0.90 18.90
C ASN A 569 -11.73 0.24 19.37
N LYS A 570 -10.97 -0.40 18.45
CA LYS A 570 -9.68 -1.07 18.72
C LYS A 570 -8.68 -0.18 19.46
N ILE A 571 -8.71 1.12 19.19
CA ILE A 571 -7.83 2.11 19.83
C ILE A 571 -8.13 2.23 21.33
N ASP A 572 -9.40 2.14 21.73
CA ASP A 572 -9.79 2.24 23.14
C ASP A 572 -9.36 0.99 23.93
N TYR A 573 -9.37 -0.19 23.31
CA TYR A 573 -8.77 -1.39 23.88
C TYR A 573 -7.26 -1.26 24.05
N TYR A 574 -6.58 -0.74 23.04
CA TYR A 574 -5.14 -0.47 23.12
C TYR A 574 -4.82 0.46 24.30
N LEU A 575 -5.57 1.56 24.46
CA LEU A 575 -5.31 2.55 25.51
C LEU A 575 -5.70 2.07 26.91
N SER A 576 -6.77 1.28 27.02
CA SER A 576 -7.19 0.68 28.29
C SER A 576 -6.26 -0.46 28.74
N GLY A 577 -5.64 -1.16 27.79
CA GLY A 577 -4.84 -2.36 28.05
C GLY A 577 -5.71 -3.57 28.40
N ILE A 578 -6.96 -3.58 27.92
CA ILE A 578 -7.90 -4.68 28.08
C ILE A 578 -7.68 -5.69 26.96
N ASP A 579 -7.55 -6.96 27.32
CA ASP A 579 -7.41 -8.05 26.35
C ASP A 579 -8.70 -8.21 25.54
N CYS A 580 -8.59 -8.42 24.23
CA CYS A 580 -9.76 -8.55 23.36
C CYS A 580 -9.55 -9.51 22.19
N LEU A 581 -10.67 -10.00 21.66
CA LEU A 581 -10.77 -10.78 20.44
C LEU A 581 -11.79 -10.11 19.54
N THR A 582 -11.36 -9.59 18.40
CA THR A 582 -12.20 -8.85 17.45
C THR A 582 -11.66 -9.04 16.04
N ASP A 583 -12.57 -9.24 15.07
CA ASP A 583 -12.24 -9.47 13.66
C ASP A 583 -11.09 -10.48 13.53
N GLY A 584 -11.26 -11.70 14.03
CA GLY A 584 -10.24 -12.77 13.97
C GLY A 584 -8.85 -12.43 14.52
N CYS A 585 -8.69 -11.31 15.24
CA CYS A 585 -7.44 -10.88 15.86
C CYS A 585 -7.57 -10.92 17.37
N PHE A 586 -6.56 -11.44 18.05
CA PHE A 586 -6.49 -11.45 19.51
C PHE A 586 -5.40 -10.51 20.00
N TYR A 587 -5.65 -9.92 21.16
CA TYR A 587 -4.77 -8.96 21.80
C TYR A 587 -4.67 -9.29 23.28
N PHE A 588 -3.46 -9.61 23.75
CA PHE A 588 -3.12 -9.67 25.17
C PHE A 588 -2.18 -8.52 25.50
N TYR A 589 -2.51 -7.72 26.51
CA TYR A 589 -1.75 -6.55 26.93
C TYR A 589 -1.28 -6.67 28.39
N ASN A 590 -0.28 -5.87 28.75
CA ASN A 590 0.27 -5.81 30.11
C ASN A 590 0.72 -7.18 30.61
N LEU A 591 1.36 -7.95 29.74
CA LEU A 591 1.98 -9.22 30.10
C LEU A 591 3.35 -8.93 30.73
N PRO A 592 3.66 -9.53 31.90
CA PRO A 592 5.04 -9.55 32.42
C PRO A 592 6.02 -10.20 31.44
N ALA A 593 7.31 -9.96 31.65
CA ALA A 593 8.34 -10.63 30.88
C ALA A 593 8.36 -12.14 31.19
N GLY A 594 8.45 -12.99 30.16
CA GLY A 594 8.63 -14.44 30.30
C GLY A 594 7.92 -15.24 29.23
N GLU A 595 7.86 -16.56 29.45
CA GLU A 595 7.33 -17.51 28.49
C GLU A 595 5.85 -17.79 28.69
N TYR A 596 5.10 -17.75 27.60
CA TYR A 596 3.66 -17.96 27.55
C TYR A 596 3.29 -18.97 26.47
N ARG A 597 2.41 -19.91 26.82
CA ARG A 597 1.80 -20.85 25.89
C ARG A 597 0.45 -20.33 25.43
N LEU A 598 0.31 -20.12 24.12
CA LEU A 598 -0.94 -19.78 23.45
C LEU A 598 -1.63 -21.07 23.00
N THR A 599 -2.94 -21.17 23.26
CA THR A 599 -3.80 -22.26 22.79
C THR A 599 -5.04 -21.68 22.12
N ILE A 600 -5.34 -22.11 20.89
CA ILE A 600 -6.51 -21.66 20.12
C ILE A 600 -7.38 -22.86 19.78
N GLU A 601 -8.66 -22.78 20.12
CA GLU A 601 -9.67 -23.75 19.75
C GLU A 601 -10.71 -23.10 18.82
N ALA A 602 -10.96 -23.73 17.68
CA ALA A 602 -11.96 -23.29 16.70
C ALA A 602 -12.72 -24.51 16.13
N ASP A 603 -13.94 -24.29 15.64
CA ASP A 603 -14.77 -25.34 15.05
C ASP A 603 -14.23 -25.78 13.69
N GLY A 604 -14.10 -27.09 13.48
CA GLY A 604 -13.57 -27.66 12.23
C GLY A 604 -12.05 -27.59 12.08
N PHE A 605 -11.32 -27.08 13.08
CA PHE A 605 -9.86 -26.97 13.07
C PHE A 605 -9.20 -27.76 14.22
N LYS A 606 -7.97 -28.21 13.99
CA LYS A 606 -7.12 -28.78 15.04
C LYS A 606 -6.76 -27.69 16.06
N THR A 607 -6.72 -28.04 17.34
CA THR A 607 -6.24 -27.13 18.39
C THR A 607 -4.81 -26.70 18.07
N PHE A 608 -4.61 -25.38 18.01
CA PHE A 608 -3.29 -24.81 17.80
C PHE A 608 -2.64 -24.53 19.16
N THR A 609 -1.35 -24.86 19.29
CA THR A 609 -0.53 -24.51 20.45
C THR A 609 0.83 -23.99 20.01
N ALA A 610 1.29 -22.91 20.64
CA ALA A 610 2.64 -22.39 20.44
C ALA A 610 3.14 -21.64 21.68
N ASP A 611 4.45 -21.68 21.90
CA ASP A 611 5.13 -20.99 23.00
C ASP A 611 5.74 -19.68 22.48
N TYR A 612 5.55 -18.61 23.25
CA TYR A 612 6.00 -17.25 22.94
C TYR A 612 6.75 -16.68 24.14
N ASN A 613 7.90 -16.05 23.89
CA ASN A 613 8.60 -15.28 24.91
C ASN A 613 8.22 -13.80 24.77
N VAL A 614 7.69 -13.21 25.84
CA VAL A 614 7.26 -11.81 25.91
C VAL A 614 8.29 -11.00 26.69
N ILE A 615 8.68 -9.85 26.12
CA ILE A 615 9.64 -8.88 26.65
C ILE A 615 8.98 -7.50 26.46
N PRO A 616 8.66 -6.79 27.55
CA PRO A 616 8.07 -5.47 27.47
C PRO A 616 8.90 -4.49 26.62
N GLY A 617 8.22 -3.70 25.79
CA GLY A 617 8.86 -2.72 24.91
C GLY A 617 9.44 -3.30 23.61
N GLN A 618 9.48 -4.64 23.46
CA GLN A 618 9.81 -5.25 22.18
C GLN A 618 8.55 -5.43 21.33
N THR A 619 8.58 -4.90 20.12
CA THR A 619 7.54 -5.14 19.12
C THR A 619 7.63 -6.56 18.61
N TYR A 620 6.66 -7.38 19.00
CA TYR A 620 6.44 -8.68 18.37
C TYR A 620 5.64 -8.47 17.09
N LYS A 621 6.08 -9.08 15.99
CA LYS A 621 5.31 -9.22 14.75
C LYS A 621 3.88 -9.62 15.10
N THR A 622 2.86 -9.03 14.46
CA THR A 622 1.50 -9.60 14.55
C THR A 622 1.57 -11.07 14.11
N ASN A 623 1.30 -11.98 15.04
CA ASN A 623 1.46 -13.40 14.78
C ASN A 623 0.34 -13.88 13.87
N THR A 624 0.65 -14.16 12.60
CA THR A 624 -0.28 -14.86 11.72
C THR A 624 -0.36 -16.33 12.15
N ILE A 625 -1.49 -16.73 12.71
CA ILE A 625 -1.76 -18.08 13.19
C ILE A 625 -2.59 -18.81 12.15
N GLU A 626 -1.97 -19.76 11.45
CA GLU A 626 -2.64 -20.64 10.50
C GLU A 626 -3.29 -21.81 11.24
N LEU A 627 -4.62 -21.89 11.20
CA LEU A 627 -5.33 -23.06 11.71
C LEU A 627 -5.44 -24.14 10.63
N LEU A 628 -5.11 -25.37 11.01
CA LEU A 628 -5.22 -26.54 10.13
C LEU A 628 -6.60 -27.18 10.30
N PRO A 629 -7.37 -27.37 9.21
CA PRO A 629 -8.63 -28.09 9.29
C PRO A 629 -8.42 -29.49 9.88
N VAL A 630 -9.38 -29.97 10.65
CA VAL A 630 -9.48 -31.40 10.95
C VAL A 630 -9.77 -32.06 9.60
N SER A 631 -8.82 -32.82 9.06
CA SER A 631 -9.01 -33.51 7.79
C SER A 631 -10.27 -34.38 7.86
N ASP A 632 -11.16 -34.26 6.88
CA ASP A 632 -12.15 -35.29 6.61
C ASP A 632 -11.41 -36.59 6.29
N GLU A 633 -11.34 -37.51 7.24
CA GLU A 633 -11.32 -38.93 6.90
C GLU A 633 -12.71 -39.28 6.34
N LEU A 634 -12.98 -38.90 5.09
CA LEU A 634 -14.12 -39.43 4.33
C LEU A 634 -13.68 -39.78 2.90
N ASN A 635 -13.67 -41.10 2.68
CA ASN A 635 -13.64 -41.84 1.42
C ASN A 635 -12.30 -41.94 0.68
N LYS A 636 -11.37 -42.71 1.27
CA LYS A 636 -10.75 -43.80 0.51
C LYS A 636 -11.72 -44.98 0.54
N ASP A 637 -12.46 -45.15 -0.55
CA ASP A 637 -12.86 -46.44 -1.12
C ASP A 637 -13.18 -46.24 -2.61
#